data_AF-A0A8S4APH3-F1
#
_entry.id   AF-A0A8S4APH3-F1
#
_cell.length_a   1.000
_cell.length_b   1.000
_cell.length_c   1.000
_cell.angle_alpha   90.00
_cell.angle_beta   90.00
_cell.angle_gamma   90.00
#
_symmetry.space_group_name_H-M   'P 1'
#
loop_
_entity.id
_entity.type
_entity.pdbx_description
1 polymer ?
#
loop_
_entity_poly.entity_id
_entity_poly.type
_entity_poly.pdbx_seq_one_letter_code
_entity_poly.pdbx_strand_id
1 'polypeptide(L)'
;MRTWCVQLEFFLCLPGGTASRQKGFRGCIRSLQLNGAPLDLEQRARVTPGVRAGCPGHCSSYGGLCRHQARCLERASGFHCDCSHTPYAGAFCSTARFRLVFSRGFHCDCSQTPYAGAFCSTEVSASFKPGTSVRYTFPDPVEPGGNGSAPPSSVPPDGSLRGENVSLSFRTSQTVYEQSCEAYKHNGNSSGFFYLDVDGSGPIGPQLVFCNMTEEETWMVIQHNNTELTKVRPAPGLNQHSVYFHYTSQEEQLSAAIDQSEHCQQELSYHCRKSRLLNTQEGSLFSWWLGGPGPGPGRVQTYWGGANPGSQQCACGLRGDCVDPQHYCNCDADRLEWTEDSGLLTHKENLPVRSLVLGDIQRPGSEAAYRVGPLQCHGDKNFWNAAFFDKETSYLHFPTFHGELSADISFLFKTTASSGVFLENLGIKDFIRIELSSSTQVVFSFDVGNGPLEVRVESGAPLNDNRWHRVWAERNVKEAWLKVDGLPAAAQEAPPDGHFHLQLNSQLFIGGTASRQKGFRGCIRSLQLNGAPLDLEQRARVTPGVRAGCPGHCSSYGGLCRHQARCLERASGFHCDCSHTPYAGAFCSTARFRLVFSRGFHCDCSQTPYAGAFCSTEVSASFKPGTSVRYTFPDPVEPGGNGSAPPSSVPPDGSLRGENVSLSFRTSQSPALLLYASSHHGQYLALLINKHDKLELRYKPDGGGDAQVLRSGVKNLADGRLHAVIVRRQPDSVSVQIDQESREDFNLTSEGEFNSFKSLVLGKVLEPADLDPDLARLGSLGFSGCLSVVRFDSVSPLKAALLLPGNSRVLVSGPLLRSTCGSADSTNPSAAQNTPHLSDQSGSLGSGQPLVNAMKTDSALIGGVIAVVIFVLVSVLAIGARFLYRRKETYRNREAKGVEREDSQDFHYSNQPGSQRASSESPKQFFM
;
A
#
# COMPACT_ATOMS: atom_id res chain seq x y z
N MET A 1 -9.46 -9.79 62.55
CA MET A 1 -9.50 -11.24 62.25
C MET A 1 -10.93 -11.67 61.94
N ARG A 2 -11.21 -12.12 60.71
CA ARG A 2 -12.03 -13.30 60.38
C ARG A 2 -12.05 -13.47 58.86
N THR A 3 -11.78 -14.68 58.39
CA THR A 3 -11.73 -15.06 56.98
C THR A 3 -13.11 -15.40 56.44
N TRP A 4 -13.29 -15.18 55.13
CA TRP A 4 -14.25 -15.90 54.32
C TRP A 4 -13.50 -16.53 53.16
N CYS A 5 -13.54 -17.85 53.06
CA CYS A 5 -12.92 -18.59 51.96
C CYS A 5 -13.90 -18.70 50.79
N VAL A 6 -13.40 -18.59 49.57
CA VAL A 6 -13.97 -19.28 48.40
C VAL A 6 -12.87 -20.17 47.85
N GLN A 7 -13.13 -21.47 47.82
CA GLN A 7 -12.12 -22.53 47.66
C GLN A 7 -12.31 -23.21 46.30
N LEU A 8 -11.29 -23.15 45.45
CA LEU A 8 -11.22 -23.90 44.19
C LEU A 8 -9.82 -24.51 44.05
N GLU A 9 -9.58 -25.57 44.83
CA GLU A 9 -8.38 -26.40 44.70
C GLU A 9 -8.53 -27.36 43.52
N PHE A 10 -7.48 -27.48 42.70
CA PHE A 10 -7.28 -28.62 41.80
C PHE A 10 -6.08 -29.44 42.29
N PHE A 11 -6.33 -30.31 43.26
CA PHE A 11 -5.37 -31.36 43.63
C PHE A 11 -5.29 -32.44 42.55
N LEU A 12 -4.09 -32.96 42.33
CA LEU A 12 -3.83 -34.12 41.46
C LEU A 12 -4.31 -35.41 42.16
N CYS A 13 -5.28 -36.10 41.57
CA CYS A 13 -5.65 -37.47 41.95
C CYS A 13 -5.88 -38.35 40.72
N LEU A 14 -5.02 -39.37 40.57
CA LEU A 14 -5.36 -40.64 39.92
C LEU A 14 -5.33 -41.74 40.99
N PRO A 15 -6.04 -42.88 40.83
CA PRO A 15 -7.02 -43.20 39.78
C PRO A 15 -8.42 -43.56 40.34
N GLY A 16 -9.48 -43.01 39.74
CA GLY A 16 -10.85 -43.55 39.84
C GLY A 16 -11.90 -42.64 40.49
N GLY A 17 -12.95 -42.32 39.71
CA GLY A 17 -14.22 -41.79 40.22
C GLY A 17 -14.28 -40.26 40.45
N THR A 18 -14.83 -39.52 39.50
CA THR A 18 -15.12 -38.07 39.67
C THR A 18 -16.37 -37.84 40.53
N ALA A 19 -16.25 -37.04 41.59
CA ALA A 19 -17.34 -36.70 42.51
C ALA A 19 -18.37 -35.67 41.95
N SER A 20 -18.71 -35.76 40.67
CA SER A 20 -19.83 -35.03 40.03
C SER A 20 -20.26 -35.73 38.75
N ARG A 21 -21.57 -35.94 38.57
CA ARG A 21 -22.16 -36.55 37.35
C ARG A 21 -22.46 -35.51 36.26
N GLN A 22 -21.56 -34.58 36.01
CA GLN A 22 -21.66 -33.63 34.89
C GLN A 22 -20.84 -34.11 33.68
N LYS A 23 -21.34 -33.82 32.47
CA LYS A 23 -20.66 -34.17 31.21
C LYS A 23 -19.46 -33.26 31.02
N GLY A 24 -18.25 -33.79 31.18
CA GLY A 24 -17.01 -33.06 30.90
C GLY A 24 -16.93 -32.55 29.46
N PHE A 25 -16.32 -31.38 29.28
CA PHE A 25 -16.11 -30.77 27.97
C PHE A 25 -15.27 -31.69 27.06
N ARG A 26 -15.68 -31.81 25.78
CA ARG A 26 -15.04 -32.70 24.80
C ARG A 26 -14.84 -31.98 23.47
N GLY A 27 -13.76 -31.21 23.40
CA GLY A 27 -13.32 -30.41 22.25
C GLY A 27 -11.89 -29.89 22.51
N CYS A 28 -11.45 -28.85 21.80
CA CYS A 28 -10.21 -28.14 22.13
C CYS A 28 -10.51 -26.80 22.84
N ILE A 29 -9.63 -26.41 23.77
CA ILE A 29 -9.64 -25.10 24.43
C ILE A 29 -8.35 -24.37 24.08
N ARG A 30 -8.45 -23.09 23.72
CA ARG A 30 -7.32 -22.18 23.52
C ARG A 30 -7.55 -20.91 24.34
N SER A 31 -6.47 -20.20 24.68
CA SER A 31 -6.54 -18.88 25.33
C SER A 31 -7.36 -18.84 26.61
N LEU A 32 -7.34 -19.91 27.41
CA LEU A 32 -8.00 -19.92 28.72
C LEU A 32 -7.24 -19.00 29.68
N GLN A 33 -7.92 -17.97 30.17
CA GLN A 33 -7.44 -17.08 31.22
C GLN A 33 -8.17 -17.38 32.52
N LEU A 34 -7.48 -17.22 33.65
CA LEU A 34 -8.04 -17.42 34.98
C LEU A 34 -7.57 -16.27 35.87
N ASN A 35 -8.52 -15.46 36.36
CA ASN A 35 -8.26 -14.19 37.05
C ASN A 35 -7.36 -13.22 36.26
N GLY A 36 -7.56 -13.11 34.94
CA GLY A 36 -6.80 -12.25 34.03
C GLY A 36 -5.44 -12.82 33.59
N ALA A 37 -4.85 -13.76 34.34
CA ALA A 37 -3.63 -14.44 33.92
C ALA A 37 -3.93 -15.49 32.83
N PRO A 38 -3.19 -15.52 31.70
CA PRO A 38 -3.27 -16.62 30.74
C PRO A 38 -2.71 -17.90 31.36
N LEU A 39 -3.48 -18.98 31.31
CA LEU A 39 -3.04 -20.28 31.79
C LEU A 39 -2.32 -21.03 30.66
N ASP A 40 -1.09 -21.49 30.88
CA ASP A 40 -0.38 -22.32 29.90
C ASP A 40 -1.06 -23.69 29.78
N LEU A 41 -1.95 -23.79 28.78
CA LEU A 41 -2.68 -25.00 28.44
C LEU A 41 -1.77 -26.08 27.84
N GLU A 42 -0.62 -25.74 27.26
CA GLU A 42 0.32 -26.76 26.77
C GLU A 42 1.07 -27.42 27.92
N GLN A 43 1.65 -26.62 28.82
CA GLN A 43 2.31 -27.14 30.02
C GLN A 43 1.32 -27.93 30.87
N ARG A 44 0.09 -27.44 31.05
CA ARG A 44 -0.96 -28.19 31.76
C ARG A 44 -1.41 -29.44 31.03
N ALA A 45 -1.55 -29.43 29.70
CA ALA A 45 -1.87 -30.64 28.93
C ALA A 45 -0.79 -31.72 29.06
N ARG A 46 0.50 -31.34 29.08
CA ARG A 46 1.64 -32.28 29.25
C ARG A 46 1.61 -33.04 30.59
N VAL A 47 0.93 -32.51 31.61
CA VAL A 47 0.80 -33.13 32.95
C VAL A 47 -0.63 -33.58 33.29
N THR A 48 -1.60 -33.45 32.37
CA THR A 48 -3.01 -33.80 32.64
C THR A 48 -3.42 -35.07 31.87
N PRO A 49 -3.67 -36.20 32.55
CA PRO A 49 -4.04 -37.46 31.91
C PRO A 49 -5.28 -37.31 31.01
N GLY A 50 -5.16 -37.76 29.75
CA GLY A 50 -6.25 -37.71 28.76
C GLY A 50 -6.35 -36.41 27.95
N VAL A 51 -5.56 -35.38 28.27
CA VAL A 51 -5.45 -34.14 27.48
C VAL A 51 -4.20 -34.22 26.57
N ARG A 52 -4.15 -33.41 25.50
CA ARG A 52 -2.99 -33.26 24.61
C ARG A 52 -2.76 -31.77 24.31
N ALA A 53 -1.50 -31.39 24.11
CA ALA A 53 -1.12 -30.03 23.71
C ALA A 53 -1.40 -29.80 22.21
N GLY A 54 -1.77 -28.57 21.85
CA GLY A 54 -2.18 -28.17 20.50
C GLY A 54 -3.61 -28.61 20.12
N CYS A 55 -4.25 -27.86 19.22
CA CYS A 55 -5.56 -28.20 18.68
C CYS A 55 -5.43 -28.83 17.29
N PRO A 56 -5.67 -30.15 17.11
CA PRO A 56 -5.65 -30.76 15.78
C PRO A 56 -6.89 -30.32 14.99
N GLY A 57 -6.68 -29.98 13.72
CA GLY A 57 -7.73 -29.59 12.77
C GLY A 57 -7.44 -28.31 11.97
N HIS A 58 -6.23 -27.74 12.05
CA HIS A 58 -5.85 -26.56 11.29
C HIS A 58 -5.85 -26.85 9.78
N CYS A 59 -5.27 -27.96 9.33
CA CYS A 59 -5.28 -28.34 7.92
C CYS A 59 -6.66 -28.75 7.39
N SER A 60 -7.56 -29.28 8.22
CA SER A 60 -8.96 -29.52 7.81
C SER A 60 -9.80 -28.24 7.78
N SER A 61 -9.41 -27.18 8.48
CA SER A 61 -10.14 -25.89 8.54
C SER A 61 -9.59 -24.85 7.56
N TYR A 62 -8.27 -24.87 7.31
CA TYR A 62 -7.53 -23.82 6.61
C TYR A 62 -6.62 -24.36 5.49
N GLY A 63 -6.47 -25.68 5.34
CA GLY A 63 -5.56 -26.27 4.35
C GLY A 63 -5.90 -25.96 2.89
N GLY A 64 -7.14 -25.55 2.60
CA GLY A 64 -7.54 -25.00 1.30
C GLY A 64 -6.87 -23.66 0.94
N LEU A 65 -6.18 -23.01 1.88
CA LEU A 65 -5.31 -21.85 1.61
C LEU A 65 -3.98 -22.25 0.99
N CYS A 66 -3.54 -23.51 1.11
CA CYS A 66 -2.34 -24.02 0.44
C CYS A 66 -2.62 -24.22 -1.05
N ARG A 67 -2.07 -23.33 -1.89
CA ARG A 67 -2.33 -23.33 -3.34
C ARG A 67 -1.45 -24.34 -4.09
N HIS A 68 -1.81 -24.58 -5.35
CA HIS A 68 -1.06 -25.42 -6.29
C HIS A 68 -0.76 -26.83 -5.77
N GLN A 69 -1.72 -27.44 -5.06
CA GLN A 69 -1.62 -28.79 -4.48
C GLN A 69 -0.51 -28.98 -3.43
N ALA A 70 0.03 -27.89 -2.87
CA ALA A 70 0.98 -27.95 -1.77
C ALA A 70 0.39 -28.65 -0.54
N ARG A 71 1.22 -29.43 0.16
CA ARG A 71 0.77 -30.23 1.31
C ARG A 71 0.60 -29.33 2.53
N CYS A 72 -0.61 -29.27 3.06
CA CYS A 72 -0.81 -28.68 4.38
C CYS A 72 -0.22 -29.60 5.45
N LEU A 73 0.74 -29.08 6.23
CA LEU A 73 1.33 -29.73 7.39
C LEU A 73 0.79 -29.09 8.68
N GLU A 74 0.22 -29.92 9.53
CA GLU A 74 -0.30 -29.53 10.85
C GLU A 74 0.84 -29.11 11.79
N ARG A 75 0.65 -28.07 12.59
CA ARG A 75 1.58 -27.63 13.65
C ARG A 75 0.80 -27.34 14.93
N ALA A 76 1.48 -27.42 16.09
CA ALA A 76 0.83 -27.22 17.40
C ALA A 76 0.08 -25.88 17.54
N SER A 77 0.57 -24.84 16.86
CA SER A 77 0.03 -23.47 16.85
C SER A 77 -0.61 -23.03 15.53
N GLY A 78 -0.82 -23.95 14.56
CA GLY A 78 -1.36 -23.57 13.25
C GLY A 78 -1.15 -24.60 12.14
N PHE A 79 -0.95 -24.12 10.91
CA PHE A 79 -0.59 -24.96 9.77
C PHE A 79 0.53 -24.30 8.96
N HIS A 80 1.18 -25.10 8.11
CA HIS A 80 2.19 -24.64 7.17
C HIS A 80 1.96 -25.31 5.81
N CYS A 81 1.95 -24.53 4.74
CA CYS A 81 1.90 -25.08 3.39
C CYS A 81 3.31 -25.48 2.96
N ASP A 82 3.57 -26.78 2.93
CA ASP A 82 4.81 -27.32 2.40
C ASP A 82 4.81 -27.28 0.86
N CYS A 83 5.55 -26.30 0.34
CA CYS A 83 5.74 -26.08 -1.08
C CYS A 83 6.87 -26.94 -1.67
N SER A 84 7.55 -27.81 -0.91
CA SER A 84 8.70 -28.62 -1.37
C SER A 84 8.40 -29.41 -2.64
N HIS A 85 7.21 -30.01 -2.71
CA HIS A 85 6.68 -30.76 -3.85
C HIS A 85 5.96 -29.88 -4.89
N THR A 86 6.28 -28.58 -4.99
CA THR A 86 5.65 -27.66 -5.95
C THR A 86 6.66 -26.71 -6.59
N PRO A 87 6.43 -26.25 -7.83
CA PRO A 87 7.21 -25.18 -8.46
C PRO A 87 6.89 -23.78 -7.88
N TYR A 88 6.39 -23.69 -6.65
CA TYR A 88 5.98 -22.45 -5.97
C TYR A 88 6.58 -22.33 -4.55
N ALA A 89 6.43 -21.14 -3.95
CA ALA A 89 7.01 -20.71 -2.68
C ALA A 89 6.10 -19.67 -1.97
N GLY A 90 6.54 -19.22 -0.79
CA GLY A 90 5.78 -18.34 0.10
C GLY A 90 4.82 -19.11 1.00
N ALA A 91 4.26 -18.45 2.03
CA ALA A 91 3.50 -19.10 3.11
C ALA A 91 2.29 -19.93 2.64
N PHE A 92 1.75 -19.63 1.46
CA PHE A 92 0.60 -20.30 0.84
C PHE A 92 0.94 -20.95 -0.52
N CYS A 93 2.22 -21.09 -0.84
CA CYS A 93 2.74 -21.65 -2.10
C CYS A 93 2.17 -20.98 -3.37
N SER A 94 2.13 -19.64 -3.35
CA SER A 94 1.57 -18.81 -4.43
C SER A 94 2.60 -18.20 -5.39
N THR A 95 3.88 -18.09 -4.98
CA THR A 95 4.93 -17.40 -5.73
C THR A 95 5.76 -18.40 -6.54
N ALA A 96 5.86 -18.27 -7.87
CA ALA A 96 6.60 -19.23 -8.70
C ALA A 96 8.12 -19.25 -8.38
N ARG A 97 8.75 -20.43 -8.46
CA ARG A 97 10.18 -20.66 -8.16
C ARG A 97 11.10 -20.65 -9.39
N PHE A 98 10.56 -20.74 -10.60
CA PHE A 98 11.35 -20.88 -11.84
C PHE A 98 11.55 -19.54 -12.56
N ARG A 99 12.58 -19.47 -13.40
CA ARG A 99 12.85 -18.34 -14.31
C ARG A 99 12.43 -18.71 -15.73
N LEU A 100 11.78 -17.79 -16.43
CA LEU A 100 11.51 -17.93 -17.87
C LEU A 100 12.80 -17.68 -18.66
N VAL A 101 13.15 -18.60 -19.55
CA VAL A 101 14.35 -18.50 -20.41
C VAL A 101 13.91 -18.56 -21.87
N PHE A 102 14.33 -17.58 -22.67
CA PHE A 102 13.92 -17.45 -24.06
C PHE A 102 14.85 -18.20 -25.02
N SER A 103 14.43 -19.37 -25.49
CA SER A 103 15.02 -20.00 -26.67
C SER A 103 13.95 -20.75 -27.50
N ARG A 104 13.51 -20.12 -28.60
CA ARG A 104 12.59 -20.68 -29.63
C ARG A 104 11.24 -21.26 -29.17
N GLY A 105 10.86 -21.06 -27.90
CA GLY A 105 9.56 -21.42 -27.34
C GLY A 105 9.46 -21.01 -25.87
N PHE A 106 8.29 -21.22 -25.26
CA PHE A 106 8.13 -21.10 -23.80
C PHE A 106 8.59 -22.41 -23.14
N HIS A 107 9.71 -22.35 -22.41
CA HIS A 107 10.18 -23.40 -21.53
C HIS A 107 10.65 -22.75 -20.22
N CYS A 108 10.09 -23.18 -19.10
CA CYS A 108 10.61 -22.82 -17.78
C CYS A 108 11.94 -23.57 -17.55
N ASP A 109 12.98 -22.88 -17.09
CA ASP A 109 14.19 -23.57 -16.66
C ASP A 109 13.92 -24.31 -15.33
N CYS A 110 13.87 -25.64 -15.41
CA CYS A 110 13.56 -26.51 -14.28
C CYS A 110 14.82 -27.09 -13.59
N SER A 111 16.03 -26.69 -14.01
CA SER A 111 17.31 -27.30 -13.61
C SER A 111 17.60 -27.31 -12.10
N GLN A 112 16.93 -26.47 -11.31
CA GLN A 112 17.01 -26.45 -9.84
C GLN A 112 15.76 -27.05 -9.16
N THR A 113 15.02 -27.93 -9.84
CA THR A 113 13.79 -28.57 -9.34
C THR A 113 13.75 -30.06 -9.73
N PRO A 114 13.06 -30.93 -8.97
CA PRO A 114 12.86 -32.35 -9.33
C PRO A 114 11.78 -32.56 -10.41
N TYR A 115 11.48 -31.53 -11.20
CA TYR A 115 10.40 -31.51 -12.19
C TYR A 115 10.92 -31.16 -13.59
N ALA A 116 10.19 -31.58 -14.62
CA ALA A 116 10.52 -31.37 -16.02
C ALA A 116 9.28 -31.03 -16.86
N GLY A 117 9.49 -30.88 -18.18
CA GLY A 117 8.50 -30.42 -19.15
C GLY A 117 8.43 -28.89 -19.22
N ALA A 118 7.70 -28.37 -20.22
CA ALA A 118 7.70 -26.94 -20.56
C ALA A 118 7.32 -25.99 -19.41
N PHE A 119 6.60 -26.48 -18.40
CA PHE A 119 6.14 -25.73 -17.24
C PHE A 119 6.61 -26.30 -15.88
N CYS A 120 7.64 -27.16 -15.86
CA CYS A 120 8.13 -27.83 -14.64
C CYS A 120 7.03 -28.55 -13.84
N SER A 121 6.15 -29.28 -14.54
CA SER A 121 4.93 -29.89 -13.99
C SER A 121 4.93 -31.43 -14.00
N THR A 122 5.99 -32.06 -14.51
CA THR A 122 6.13 -33.53 -14.57
C THR A 122 7.24 -33.99 -13.63
N GLU A 123 6.94 -34.85 -12.66
CA GLU A 123 7.93 -35.34 -11.69
C GLU A 123 8.99 -36.24 -12.35
N VAL A 124 10.27 -35.95 -12.13
CA VAL A 124 11.38 -36.76 -12.67
C VAL A 124 11.67 -37.90 -11.69
N SER A 125 11.15 -39.08 -11.99
CA SER A 125 11.33 -40.29 -11.18
C SER A 125 11.99 -41.42 -11.98
N ALA A 126 12.78 -42.25 -11.29
CA ALA A 126 13.45 -43.41 -11.85
C ALA A 126 13.38 -44.58 -10.86
N SER A 127 13.14 -45.80 -11.36
CA SER A 127 13.11 -47.02 -10.56
C SER A 127 14.35 -47.87 -10.83
N PHE A 128 15.01 -48.30 -9.76
CA PHE A 128 16.24 -49.09 -9.81
C PHE A 128 15.97 -50.54 -9.42
N LYS A 129 16.60 -51.49 -10.14
CA LYS A 129 16.57 -52.90 -9.75
C LYS A 129 17.49 -53.15 -8.55
N PRO A 130 17.20 -54.11 -7.66
CA PRO A 130 18.14 -54.52 -6.61
C PRO A 130 19.52 -54.82 -7.19
N GLY A 131 20.58 -54.25 -6.57
CA GLY A 131 21.96 -54.35 -7.05
C GLY A 131 22.41 -53.25 -8.03
N THR A 132 21.52 -52.36 -8.48
CA THR A 132 21.94 -51.19 -9.28
C THR A 132 22.60 -50.14 -8.38
N SER A 133 23.78 -49.64 -8.74
CA SER A 133 24.40 -48.48 -8.09
C SER A 133 24.58 -47.32 -9.06
N VAL A 134 24.37 -46.09 -8.58
CA VAL A 134 24.55 -44.85 -9.35
C VAL A 134 25.75 -44.12 -8.77
N ARG A 135 26.81 -43.93 -9.58
CA ARG A 135 28.01 -43.20 -9.17
C ARG A 135 27.97 -41.78 -9.74
N TYR A 136 27.62 -40.82 -8.90
CA TYR A 136 27.83 -39.41 -9.22
C TYR A 136 29.33 -39.08 -9.15
N THR A 137 29.85 -38.33 -10.11
CA THR A 137 31.23 -37.83 -10.11
C THR A 137 31.18 -36.31 -10.04
N PHE A 138 31.76 -35.75 -9.00
CA PHE A 138 31.98 -34.31 -8.90
C PHE A 138 33.24 -33.95 -9.69
N PRO A 139 33.33 -32.77 -10.33
CA PRO A 139 34.61 -32.23 -10.77
C PRO A 139 35.52 -32.00 -9.56
N ASP A 140 36.78 -32.39 -9.66
CA ASP A 140 37.71 -32.31 -8.53
C ASP A 140 37.98 -30.84 -8.12
N PRO A 141 38.00 -30.51 -6.81
CA PRO A 141 38.45 -29.21 -6.34
C PRO A 141 39.95 -29.03 -6.60
N VAL A 142 40.35 -27.85 -7.09
CA VAL A 142 41.77 -27.49 -7.19
C VAL A 142 42.29 -27.10 -5.81
N GLU A 143 43.06 -27.97 -5.16
CA GLU A 143 43.72 -27.68 -3.89
C GLU A 143 44.91 -26.71 -4.06
N PRO A 144 45.04 -25.70 -3.18
CA PRO A 144 46.34 -25.27 -2.68
C PRO A 144 46.83 -26.30 -1.65
N GLY A 145 47.97 -26.96 -1.91
CA GLY A 145 48.45 -28.08 -1.09
C GLY A 145 48.69 -27.74 0.39
N GLY A 146 48.28 -28.64 1.28
CA GLY A 146 48.35 -28.45 2.73
C GLY A 146 49.49 -29.19 3.45
N ASN A 147 49.50 -29.05 4.78
CA ASN A 147 50.14 -29.95 5.77
C ASN A 147 49.68 -29.49 7.19
N GLY A 148 49.20 -30.35 8.10
CA GLY A 148 48.92 -31.78 7.99
C GLY A 148 48.40 -32.37 9.33
N SER A 149 48.30 -33.70 9.39
CA SER A 149 48.08 -34.54 10.60
C SER A 149 46.83 -34.31 11.50
N ALA A 150 45.97 -35.33 11.54
CA ALA A 150 45.10 -35.72 12.67
C ALA A 150 45.56 -37.14 13.14
N PRO A 151 44.82 -37.96 13.93
CA PRO A 151 43.69 -37.76 14.86
C PRO A 151 44.14 -38.24 16.31
N PRO A 152 43.36 -38.83 17.24
CA PRO A 152 41.92 -39.12 17.33
C PRO A 152 41.21 -38.76 18.65
N SER A 153 39.92 -39.13 18.71
CA SER A 153 38.97 -38.92 19.80
C SER A 153 39.06 -39.92 20.96
N SER A 154 38.87 -39.45 22.20
CA SER A 154 38.33 -40.24 23.31
C SER A 154 37.70 -39.34 24.38
N VAL A 155 36.41 -39.53 24.70
CA VAL A 155 35.72 -38.87 25.82
C VAL A 155 35.01 -39.94 26.66
N PRO A 156 35.40 -40.15 27.93
CA PRO A 156 34.66 -41.00 28.87
C PRO A 156 33.50 -40.24 29.55
N PRO A 157 32.53 -40.94 30.17
CA PRO A 157 31.36 -40.32 30.80
C PRO A 157 31.55 -40.00 32.30
N ASP A 158 30.51 -39.35 32.85
CA ASP A 158 30.26 -38.99 34.25
C ASP A 158 31.08 -37.80 34.82
N GLY A 159 30.45 -37.05 35.75
CA GLY A 159 30.96 -35.77 36.26
C GLY A 159 29.87 -34.78 36.67
N SER A 160 29.18 -35.06 37.78
CA SER A 160 28.20 -34.18 38.44
C SER A 160 28.59 -32.69 38.51
N LEU A 161 27.68 -31.80 38.09
CA LEU A 161 27.72 -30.37 38.44
C LEU A 161 26.54 -29.98 39.33
N ARG A 162 26.78 -29.02 40.23
CA ARG A 162 25.85 -28.58 41.26
C ARG A 162 24.76 -27.68 40.68
N GLY A 163 23.62 -27.58 41.37
CA GLY A 163 22.58 -26.62 41.04
C GLY A 163 23.05 -25.19 41.29
N GLU A 164 23.07 -24.38 40.23
CA GLU A 164 23.12 -22.92 40.31
C GLU A 164 21.69 -22.38 40.20
N ASN A 165 21.38 -21.32 40.95
CA ASN A 165 20.05 -20.73 40.98
C ASN A 165 19.83 -19.89 39.71
N VAL A 166 19.15 -20.46 38.70
CA VAL A 166 18.78 -19.73 37.48
C VAL A 166 17.74 -18.65 37.78
N SER A 167 18.23 -17.46 38.11
CA SER A 167 17.45 -16.25 38.32
C SER A 167 16.96 -15.69 36.98
N LEU A 168 15.79 -16.14 36.52
CA LEU A 168 15.17 -15.60 35.30
C LEU A 168 15.01 -14.06 35.40
N SER A 169 15.78 -13.35 34.56
CA SER A 169 15.55 -11.94 34.26
C SER A 169 14.50 -11.85 33.15
N PHE A 170 13.43 -11.10 33.40
CA PHE A 170 12.46 -10.79 32.36
C PHE A 170 12.97 -9.56 31.62
N ARG A 171 13.66 -9.76 30.50
CA ARG A 171 13.91 -8.69 29.54
C ARG A 171 12.57 -8.20 29.00
N THR A 172 12.43 -6.89 28.81
CA THR A 172 11.28 -6.35 28.06
C THR A 172 11.29 -6.97 26.66
N SER A 173 10.12 -7.40 26.18
CA SER A 173 10.03 -8.08 24.90
C SER A 173 10.05 -7.06 23.76
N GLN A 174 11.24 -6.82 23.18
CA GLN A 174 11.38 -6.02 21.97
C GLN A 174 10.36 -6.47 20.92
N THR A 175 9.57 -5.52 20.41
CA THR A 175 8.52 -5.80 19.43
C THR A 175 9.11 -6.25 18.09
N VAL A 176 8.38 -7.13 17.41
CA VAL A 176 8.74 -7.66 16.07
C VAL A 176 8.06 -6.86 14.96
N TYR A 177 7.32 -5.82 15.32
CA TYR A 177 6.40 -5.08 14.48
C TYR A 177 6.68 -3.58 14.57
N GLU A 178 6.51 -2.85 13.47
CA GLU A 178 6.70 -1.40 13.45
C GLU A 178 5.48 -0.65 14.03
N GLN A 179 5.73 0.56 14.55
CA GLN A 179 4.71 1.37 15.25
C GLN A 179 3.64 1.95 14.31
N SER A 180 3.92 2.05 13.00
CA SER A 180 2.99 2.62 12.01
C SER A 180 3.17 2.11 10.59
N CYS A 181 2.17 2.38 9.74
CA CYS A 181 2.25 2.15 8.30
C CYS A 181 3.36 2.99 7.64
N GLU A 182 3.69 4.18 8.18
CA GLU A 182 4.76 5.04 7.64
C GLU A 182 6.14 4.44 7.91
N ALA A 183 6.33 3.80 9.07
CA ALA A 183 7.54 3.04 9.37
C ALA A 183 7.69 1.82 8.43
N TYR A 184 6.63 1.03 8.20
CA TYR A 184 6.68 -0.08 7.23
C TYR A 184 7.00 0.40 5.80
N LYS A 185 6.43 1.52 5.36
CA LYS A 185 6.73 2.16 4.05
C LYS A 185 8.20 2.55 3.94
N HIS A 186 8.80 3.14 4.98
CA HIS A 186 10.22 3.50 4.97
C HIS A 186 11.18 2.31 5.06
N ASN A 187 10.72 1.17 5.56
CA ASN A 187 11.40 -0.12 5.41
C ASN A 187 11.25 -0.74 3.99
N GLY A 188 10.60 -0.04 3.05
CA GLY A 188 10.42 -0.46 1.66
C GLY A 188 9.25 -1.42 1.40
N ASN A 189 8.32 -1.57 2.36
CA ASN A 189 7.11 -2.38 2.17
C ASN A 189 6.06 -1.61 1.36
N SER A 190 5.30 -2.31 0.53
CA SER A 190 4.15 -1.77 -0.20
C SER A 190 2.83 -1.99 0.55
N SER A 191 1.72 -1.45 0.03
CA SER A 191 0.38 -1.66 0.58
C SER A 191 0.06 -3.13 0.86
N GLY A 192 -0.61 -3.39 1.99
CA GLY A 192 -0.86 -4.74 2.49
C GLY A 192 -1.41 -4.76 3.91
N PHE A 193 -1.65 -5.96 4.45
CA PHE A 193 -2.01 -6.14 5.85
C PHE A 193 -0.75 -6.28 6.71
N PHE A 194 -0.67 -5.48 7.79
CA PHE A 194 0.46 -5.46 8.71
C PHE A 194 -0.02 -5.45 10.16
N TYR A 195 0.78 -6.06 11.05
CA TYR A 195 0.64 -5.85 12.47
C TYR A 195 1.35 -4.53 12.84
N LEU A 196 0.61 -3.58 13.42
CA LEU A 196 1.15 -2.35 14.01
C LEU A 196 1.20 -2.49 15.53
N ASP A 197 2.26 -1.98 16.13
CA ASP A 197 2.53 -2.08 17.57
C ASP A 197 2.75 -0.67 18.12
N VAL A 198 1.64 0.00 18.47
CA VAL A 198 1.50 1.47 18.41
C VAL A 198 2.35 2.21 19.46
N ASP A 199 2.55 1.61 20.63
CA ASP A 199 3.40 2.10 21.72
C ASP A 199 4.70 1.29 21.88
N GLY A 200 4.86 0.14 21.20
CA GLY A 200 6.10 -0.64 21.16
C GLY A 200 6.36 -1.40 22.46
N SER A 201 7.30 -0.94 23.29
CA SER A 201 7.59 -1.56 24.59
C SER A 201 6.46 -1.38 25.64
N GLY A 202 5.34 -0.77 25.25
CA GLY A 202 4.22 -0.42 26.12
C GLY A 202 3.19 -1.53 26.35
N PRO A 203 2.07 -1.21 27.05
CA PRO A 203 1.03 -2.18 27.36
C PRO A 203 0.05 -2.50 26.23
N ILE A 204 0.02 -1.74 25.12
CA ILE A 204 -0.97 -1.94 24.05
C ILE A 204 -0.47 -3.00 23.06
N GLY A 205 -1.06 -4.20 23.09
CA GLY A 205 -0.67 -5.27 22.17
C GLY A 205 -0.86 -4.90 20.68
N PRO A 206 -0.16 -5.56 19.75
CA PRO A 206 -0.20 -5.24 18.32
C PRO A 206 -1.56 -5.52 17.65
N GLN A 207 -1.97 -4.64 16.73
CA GLN A 207 -3.21 -4.72 15.95
C GLN A 207 -2.97 -5.04 14.47
N LEU A 208 -3.85 -5.82 13.85
CA LEU A 208 -3.81 -6.08 12.40
C LEU A 208 -4.63 -5.02 11.64
N VAL A 209 -3.99 -4.24 10.78
CA VAL A 209 -4.63 -3.21 9.94
C VAL A 209 -4.25 -3.39 8.48
N PHE A 210 -4.97 -2.72 7.57
CA PHE A 210 -4.53 -2.58 6.17
C PHE A 210 -3.81 -1.24 5.98
N CYS A 211 -2.53 -1.28 5.64
CA CYS A 211 -1.78 -0.10 5.22
C CYS A 211 -1.96 0.10 3.72
N ASN A 212 -2.59 1.19 3.31
CA ASN A 212 -2.68 1.63 1.91
C ASN A 212 -1.64 2.73 1.65
N MET A 213 -0.51 2.34 1.08
CA MET A 213 0.66 3.17 0.83
C MET A 213 0.63 3.68 -0.61
N THR A 214 0.16 4.92 -0.80
CA THR A 214 -0.06 5.50 -2.14
C THR A 214 1.16 6.32 -2.62
N GLU A 215 1.07 6.92 -3.81
CA GLU A 215 2.09 7.87 -4.28
C GLU A 215 2.10 9.16 -3.43
N GLU A 216 0.99 9.50 -2.74
CA GLU A 216 0.85 10.74 -1.99
C GLU A 216 0.87 10.54 -0.47
N GLU A 217 0.03 9.64 0.03
CA GLU A 217 -0.26 9.45 1.46
C GLU A 217 -0.23 7.99 1.90
N THR A 218 -0.03 7.78 3.20
CA THR A 218 0.09 6.46 3.83
C THR A 218 -1.06 6.21 4.80
N TRP A 219 -2.12 5.56 4.31
CA TRP A 219 -3.33 5.36 5.09
C TRP A 219 -3.30 4.07 5.91
N MET A 220 -3.50 4.18 7.21
CA MET A 220 -3.92 3.10 8.09
C MET A 220 -5.45 2.95 7.99
N VAL A 221 -5.91 1.81 7.50
CA VAL A 221 -7.34 1.50 7.32
C VAL A 221 -7.76 0.42 8.34
N ILE A 222 -8.64 0.81 9.26
CA ILE A 222 -9.17 -0.06 10.33
C ILE A 222 -10.63 -0.38 10.03
N GLN A 223 -10.92 -1.68 9.93
CA GLN A 223 -12.23 -2.20 9.53
C GLN A 223 -13.15 -2.42 10.74
N HIS A 224 -14.45 -2.44 10.47
CA HIS A 224 -15.49 -2.90 11.39
C HIS A 224 -16.42 -3.89 10.71
N ASN A 225 -17.31 -4.49 11.50
CA ASN A 225 -18.21 -5.58 11.12
C ASN A 225 -19.15 -5.32 9.93
N ASN A 226 -19.37 -4.07 9.50
CA ASN A 226 -20.27 -3.79 8.36
C ASN A 226 -20.00 -2.42 7.69
N THR A 227 -19.33 -2.43 6.53
CA THR A 227 -19.07 -1.24 5.70
C THR A 227 -19.94 -1.15 4.43
N GLU A 228 -20.93 -2.04 4.31
CA GLU A 228 -21.84 -2.14 3.16
C GLU A 228 -23.10 -1.27 3.33
N LEU A 229 -23.66 -0.82 2.21
CA LEU A 229 -24.92 -0.06 2.20
C LEU A 229 -26.08 -0.91 2.74
N THR A 230 -26.53 -0.60 3.95
CA THR A 230 -27.41 -1.46 4.73
C THR A 230 -28.78 -0.84 4.91
N LYS A 231 -29.79 -1.47 4.29
CA LYS A 231 -31.19 -1.05 4.39
C LYS A 231 -31.77 -1.36 5.77
N VAL A 232 -32.31 -0.35 6.42
CA VAL A 232 -32.94 -0.44 7.76
C VAL A 232 -34.22 -1.26 7.66
N ARG A 233 -34.48 -2.09 8.69
CA ARG A 233 -35.71 -2.86 8.83
C ARG A 233 -36.49 -2.36 10.05
N PRO A 234 -37.75 -1.92 9.91
CA PRO A 234 -38.55 -1.47 11.05
C PRO A 234 -38.74 -2.59 12.08
N ALA A 235 -38.44 -2.30 13.34
CA ALA A 235 -38.67 -3.20 14.47
C ALA A 235 -40.03 -2.89 15.11
N PRO A 236 -40.94 -3.87 15.30
CA PRO A 236 -42.25 -3.62 15.91
C PRO A 236 -42.13 -2.98 17.30
N GLY A 237 -42.74 -1.81 17.48
CA GLY A 237 -42.79 -1.11 18.77
C GLY A 237 -41.56 -0.28 19.16
N LEU A 238 -40.53 -0.17 18.31
CA LEU A 238 -39.33 0.64 18.56
C LEU A 238 -39.23 1.79 17.55
N ASN A 239 -39.48 3.03 18.01
CA ASN A 239 -39.54 4.23 17.15
C ASN A 239 -38.17 4.63 16.56
N GLN A 240 -37.08 4.04 17.06
CA GLN A 240 -35.70 4.25 16.64
C GLN A 240 -35.01 2.89 16.46
N HIS A 241 -34.09 2.81 15.52
CA HIS A 241 -33.24 1.63 15.31
C HIS A 241 -31.77 1.97 15.61
N SER A 242 -31.18 1.29 16.59
CA SER A 242 -29.78 1.45 16.97
C SER A 242 -28.90 0.42 16.26
N VAL A 243 -27.83 0.90 15.63
CA VAL A 243 -26.81 0.10 14.94
C VAL A 243 -25.49 0.27 15.67
N TYR A 244 -24.74 -0.82 15.91
CA TYR A 244 -23.42 -0.79 16.57
C TYR A 244 -22.34 -1.35 15.66
N PHE A 245 -21.19 -0.66 15.61
CA PHE A 245 -20.03 -1.05 14.82
C PHE A 245 -18.96 -1.69 15.71
N HIS A 246 -18.60 -2.92 15.41
CA HIS A 246 -17.55 -3.67 16.10
C HIS A 246 -16.29 -3.66 15.24
N TYR A 247 -15.28 -2.91 15.68
CA TYR A 247 -13.99 -2.80 15.03
C TYR A 247 -13.13 -4.05 15.22
N THR A 248 -12.17 -4.27 14.32
CA THR A 248 -11.19 -5.37 14.44
C THR A 248 -10.14 -5.12 15.53
N SER A 249 -9.97 -3.87 15.95
CA SER A 249 -9.02 -3.42 16.97
C SER A 249 -9.70 -3.16 18.31
N GLN A 250 -8.94 -3.28 19.40
CA GLN A 250 -9.34 -2.96 20.77
C GLN A 250 -9.42 -1.43 20.99
N GLU A 251 -10.01 -1.01 22.11
CA GLU A 251 -10.30 0.40 22.39
C GLU A 251 -9.03 1.25 22.55
N GLU A 252 -8.05 0.66 23.23
CA GLU A 252 -6.74 1.22 23.52
C GLU A 252 -5.94 1.36 22.21
N GLN A 253 -6.00 0.32 21.36
CA GLN A 253 -5.40 0.30 20.02
C GLN A 253 -6.02 1.36 19.11
N LEU A 254 -7.35 1.50 19.09
CA LEU A 254 -8.07 2.52 18.31
C LEU A 254 -7.71 3.93 18.78
N SER A 255 -7.74 4.18 20.09
CA SER A 255 -7.47 5.50 20.66
C SER A 255 -6.03 5.92 20.37
N ALA A 256 -5.04 5.08 20.66
CA ALA A 256 -3.64 5.37 20.36
C ALA A 256 -3.37 5.54 18.85
N ALA A 257 -4.00 4.72 18.00
CA ALA A 257 -3.90 4.83 16.54
C ALA A 257 -4.47 6.16 16.01
N ILE A 258 -5.61 6.62 16.55
CA ILE A 258 -6.17 7.94 16.23
C ILE A 258 -5.24 9.03 16.75
N ASP A 259 -4.80 8.97 18.01
CA ASP A 259 -4.03 10.05 18.64
C ASP A 259 -2.67 10.29 17.98
N GLN A 260 -1.93 9.23 17.61
CA GLN A 260 -0.64 9.36 16.92
C GLN A 260 -0.76 9.91 15.50
N SER A 261 -1.89 9.66 14.82
CA SER A 261 -2.11 10.09 13.45
C SER A 261 -2.23 11.62 13.35
N GLU A 262 -1.89 12.20 12.21
CA GLU A 262 -2.08 13.64 11.98
C GLU A 262 -3.54 13.92 11.64
N HIS A 263 -4.11 13.12 10.74
CA HIS A 263 -5.49 13.23 10.27
C HIS A 263 -6.20 11.86 10.30
N CYS A 264 -7.51 11.87 10.54
CA CYS A 264 -8.38 10.70 10.39
C CYS A 264 -9.70 11.12 9.75
N GLN A 265 -10.23 10.26 8.89
CA GLN A 265 -11.52 10.42 8.24
C GLN A 265 -12.33 9.13 8.25
N GLN A 266 -13.66 9.27 8.19
CA GLN A 266 -14.60 8.16 8.02
C GLN A 266 -15.79 8.57 7.16
N GLU A 267 -16.21 7.73 6.21
CA GLU A 267 -17.40 7.96 5.39
C GLU A 267 -18.67 7.71 6.24
N LEU A 268 -19.64 8.64 6.18
CA LEU A 268 -20.98 8.47 6.74
C LEU A 268 -22.01 8.93 5.71
N SER A 269 -22.91 8.02 5.33
CA SER A 269 -24.00 8.29 4.38
C SER A 269 -25.34 7.78 4.91
N TYR A 270 -26.38 8.60 4.72
CA TYR A 270 -27.77 8.22 4.95
C TYR A 270 -28.56 8.39 3.65
N HIS A 271 -29.15 7.31 3.17
CA HIS A 271 -30.07 7.31 2.03
C HIS A 271 -31.48 7.09 2.57
N CYS A 272 -32.44 7.81 2.01
CA CYS A 272 -33.76 7.97 2.60
C CYS A 272 -34.84 8.08 1.53
N ARG A 273 -36.05 7.69 1.92
CA ARG A 273 -37.28 7.87 1.16
C ARG A 273 -38.40 8.04 2.18
N LYS A 274 -39.04 9.20 2.23
CA LYS A 274 -39.97 9.59 3.31
C LYS A 274 -39.44 9.33 4.74
N SER A 275 -38.13 9.52 4.95
CA SER A 275 -37.45 9.25 6.22
C SER A 275 -36.54 10.42 6.56
N ARG A 276 -36.99 11.25 7.51
CA ARG A 276 -36.31 12.47 7.92
C ARG A 276 -35.15 12.17 8.87
N LEU A 277 -34.20 13.11 8.93
CA LEU A 277 -32.91 12.98 9.59
C LEU A 277 -32.82 13.93 10.79
N LEU A 278 -32.92 15.24 10.56
CA LEU A 278 -32.86 16.29 11.58
C LEU A 278 -34.20 17.04 11.76
N ASN A 279 -35.18 16.75 10.90
CA ASN A 279 -36.51 17.37 10.83
C ASN A 279 -36.50 18.83 10.34
N THR A 280 -36.18 19.79 11.20
CA THR A 280 -36.19 21.25 10.91
C THR A 280 -35.25 21.98 11.87
N GLN A 281 -34.89 23.24 11.58
CA GLN A 281 -33.95 24.04 12.38
C GLN A 281 -34.28 24.15 13.89
N GLU A 282 -35.56 24.06 14.26
CA GLU A 282 -36.05 24.13 15.65
C GLU A 282 -36.72 22.81 16.09
N GLY A 283 -36.60 21.75 15.26
CA GLY A 283 -37.28 20.49 15.45
C GLY A 283 -36.53 19.51 16.37
N SER A 284 -37.26 18.51 16.88
CA SER A 284 -36.66 17.36 17.52
C SER A 284 -35.95 16.47 16.49
N LEU A 285 -34.65 16.23 16.69
CA LEU A 285 -33.84 15.31 15.88
C LEU A 285 -34.44 13.91 15.84
N PHE A 286 -34.53 13.30 14.64
CA PHE A 286 -34.92 11.90 14.50
C PHE A 286 -33.73 10.95 14.58
N SER A 287 -32.60 11.35 14.01
CA SER A 287 -31.46 10.48 13.74
C SER A 287 -30.14 11.18 14.09
N TRP A 288 -29.25 10.46 14.77
CA TRP A 288 -27.93 10.93 15.19
C TRP A 288 -26.94 9.77 15.25
N TRP A 289 -25.65 10.08 15.44
CA TRP A 289 -24.63 9.06 15.64
C TRP A 289 -23.87 9.27 16.96
N LEU A 290 -23.12 8.26 17.37
CA LEU A 290 -22.23 8.34 18.53
C LEU A 290 -20.82 7.90 18.14
N GLY A 291 -19.82 8.62 18.62
CA GLY A 291 -18.42 8.37 18.32
C GLY A 291 -17.43 9.16 19.19
N GLY A 292 -16.15 9.03 18.89
CA GLY A 292 -15.04 9.65 19.63
C GLY A 292 -14.13 8.64 20.33
N PRO A 293 -12.94 9.06 20.79
CA PRO A 293 -11.97 8.19 21.45
C PRO A 293 -12.41 7.82 22.88
N GLY A 294 -11.93 6.68 23.36
CA GLY A 294 -12.09 6.21 24.73
C GLY A 294 -13.28 5.26 24.98
N PRO A 295 -13.23 4.52 26.10
CA PRO A 295 -14.15 3.40 26.38
C PRO A 295 -15.59 3.87 26.62
N GLY A 296 -16.48 3.55 25.69
CA GLY A 296 -17.91 3.80 25.81
C GLY A 296 -18.67 3.73 24.47
N PRO A 297 -19.96 4.11 24.47
CA PRO A 297 -20.76 4.19 23.24
C PRO A 297 -20.37 5.37 22.33
N GLY A 298 -19.50 6.26 22.80
CA GLY A 298 -19.17 7.55 22.16
C GLY A 298 -20.00 8.72 22.68
N ARG A 299 -19.63 9.93 22.27
CA ARG A 299 -20.39 11.16 22.47
C ARG A 299 -21.44 11.28 21.36
N VAL A 300 -22.61 11.84 21.67
CA VAL A 300 -23.67 12.10 20.68
C VAL A 300 -23.23 13.20 19.71
N GLN A 301 -23.44 12.96 18.42
CA GLN A 301 -23.09 13.85 17.31
C GLN A 301 -24.32 14.05 16.41
N THR A 302 -24.64 15.31 16.14
CA THR A 302 -25.90 15.73 15.50
C THR A 302 -25.72 16.33 14.10
N TYR A 303 -24.47 16.36 13.61
CA TYR A 303 -24.10 16.73 12.25
C TYR A 303 -23.81 15.45 11.43
N TRP A 304 -23.96 15.52 10.11
CA TRP A 304 -23.75 14.37 9.22
C TRP A 304 -22.52 14.54 8.32
N GLY A 305 -22.27 13.56 7.43
CA GLY A 305 -21.09 13.55 6.57
C GLY A 305 -20.90 14.86 5.80
N GLY A 306 -19.68 15.39 5.80
CA GLY A 306 -19.32 16.66 5.17
C GLY A 306 -19.81 17.92 5.88
N ALA A 307 -20.41 17.82 7.08
CA ALA A 307 -20.78 18.95 7.91
C ALA A 307 -19.85 19.17 9.12
N ASN A 308 -19.93 20.35 9.74
CA ASN A 308 -19.11 20.74 10.89
C ASN A 308 -19.73 20.25 12.22
N PRO A 309 -18.94 19.93 13.25
CA PRO A 309 -19.44 19.58 14.58
C PRO A 309 -20.40 20.62 15.17
N GLY A 310 -21.49 20.13 15.78
CA GLY A 310 -22.51 20.98 16.39
C GLY A 310 -23.42 21.76 15.42
N SER A 311 -23.16 21.73 14.10
CA SER A 311 -23.93 22.49 13.11
C SER A 311 -25.41 22.11 13.02
N GLN A 312 -25.75 20.85 13.28
CA GLN A 312 -27.08 20.26 12.99
C GLN A 312 -27.46 20.41 11.50
N GLN A 313 -26.51 20.12 10.62
CA GLN A 313 -26.69 20.15 9.16
C GLN A 313 -26.01 18.94 8.48
N CYS A 314 -26.31 18.78 7.20
CA CYS A 314 -25.58 17.91 6.27
C CYS A 314 -24.71 18.76 5.32
N ALA A 315 -23.88 18.12 4.50
CA ALA A 315 -23.02 18.82 3.53
C ALA A 315 -23.79 19.81 2.63
N CYS A 316 -25.04 19.51 2.26
CA CYS A 316 -25.83 20.41 1.42
C CYS A 316 -26.29 21.68 2.15
N GLY A 317 -26.55 21.61 3.47
CA GLY A 317 -26.99 22.74 4.28
C GLY A 317 -25.92 23.83 4.35
N LEU A 318 -24.67 23.43 4.58
CA LEU A 318 -23.52 24.34 4.61
C LEU A 318 -23.21 24.99 3.26
N ARG A 319 -23.58 24.34 2.14
CA ARG A 319 -23.38 24.85 0.78
C ARG A 319 -24.57 25.65 0.25
N GLY A 320 -25.74 25.55 0.89
CA GLY A 320 -26.99 26.11 0.39
C GLY A 320 -27.56 25.40 -0.85
N ASP A 321 -27.15 24.15 -1.11
CA ASP A 321 -27.50 23.39 -2.32
C ASP A 321 -28.38 22.15 -2.06
N CYS A 322 -29.08 22.11 -0.93
CA CYS A 322 -30.04 21.05 -0.63
C CYS A 322 -31.21 21.01 -1.64
N VAL A 323 -31.72 19.79 -1.85
CA VAL A 323 -32.85 19.45 -2.72
C VAL A 323 -34.17 20.15 -2.32
N ASP A 324 -34.25 20.69 -1.10
CA ASP A 324 -35.22 21.70 -0.68
C ASP A 324 -34.49 22.79 0.14
N PRO A 325 -34.44 24.07 -0.32
CA PRO A 325 -33.80 25.16 0.40
C PRO A 325 -34.40 25.54 1.76
N GLN A 326 -35.50 24.91 2.20
CA GLN A 326 -36.06 25.08 3.55
C GLN A 326 -35.47 24.10 4.59
N HIS A 327 -34.62 23.16 4.15
CA HIS A 327 -34.07 22.08 4.98
C HIS A 327 -32.54 22.01 4.89
N TYR A 328 -31.87 21.60 5.98
CA TYR A 328 -30.39 21.51 6.04
C TYR A 328 -29.80 20.15 5.63
N CYS A 329 -30.66 19.22 5.24
CA CYS A 329 -30.36 17.87 4.78
C CYS A 329 -31.37 17.47 3.69
N ASN A 330 -30.93 16.78 2.65
CA ASN A 330 -31.79 16.32 1.55
C ASN A 330 -32.90 15.37 2.04
N CYS A 331 -32.63 14.59 3.08
CA CYS A 331 -33.58 13.65 3.68
C CYS A 331 -34.71 14.31 4.46
N ASP A 332 -34.54 15.55 4.91
CA ASP A 332 -35.60 16.26 5.64
C ASP A 332 -36.72 16.76 4.71
N ALA A 333 -36.47 16.84 3.40
CA ALA A 333 -37.45 17.19 2.36
C ALA A 333 -38.55 16.12 2.09
N ASP A 334 -38.61 15.05 2.89
CA ASP A 334 -39.67 14.03 2.94
C ASP A 334 -40.14 13.42 1.59
N ARG A 335 -39.21 13.28 0.63
CA ARG A 335 -39.56 12.91 -0.75
C ARG A 335 -39.97 11.45 -0.93
N LEU A 336 -40.81 11.20 -1.95
CA LEU A 336 -41.23 9.88 -2.42
C LEU A 336 -40.16 9.15 -3.26
N GLU A 337 -39.13 9.88 -3.67
CA GLU A 337 -37.94 9.40 -4.37
C GLU A 337 -36.83 9.11 -3.36
N TRP A 338 -35.77 8.43 -3.78
CA TRP A 338 -34.59 8.26 -2.92
C TRP A 338 -33.72 9.52 -2.98
N THR A 339 -33.46 10.11 -1.82
CA THR A 339 -32.46 11.17 -1.63
C THR A 339 -31.36 10.67 -0.68
N GLU A 340 -30.25 11.40 -0.59
CA GLU A 340 -29.16 11.06 0.33
C GLU A 340 -28.44 12.28 0.90
N ASP A 341 -27.88 12.08 2.08
CA ASP A 341 -26.94 12.97 2.75
C ASP A 341 -25.67 12.18 3.06
N SER A 342 -24.61 12.46 2.30
CA SER A 342 -23.37 11.67 2.24
C SER A 342 -22.14 12.57 2.40
N GLY A 343 -21.12 12.09 3.13
CA GLY A 343 -19.83 12.77 3.16
C GLY A 343 -18.82 12.19 4.14
N LEU A 344 -17.69 12.88 4.28
CA LEU A 344 -16.62 12.51 5.21
C LEU A 344 -16.78 13.20 6.56
N LEU A 345 -16.52 12.45 7.63
CA LEU A 345 -16.30 12.95 8.98
C LEU A 345 -14.79 13.03 9.20
N THR A 346 -14.25 14.22 9.41
CA THR A 346 -12.79 14.50 9.48
C THR A 346 -12.30 14.91 10.88
N HIS A 347 -13.23 15.05 11.82
CA HIS A 347 -12.97 15.52 13.18
C HIS A 347 -12.56 14.37 14.10
N LYS A 348 -11.25 14.22 14.31
CA LYS A 348 -10.62 13.13 15.07
C LYS A 348 -11.21 12.94 16.47
N GLU A 349 -11.50 14.03 17.15
CA GLU A 349 -12.11 14.09 18.48
C GLU A 349 -13.53 13.48 18.55
N ASN A 350 -14.16 13.28 17.40
CA ASN A 350 -15.47 12.66 17.23
C ASN A 350 -15.40 11.27 16.56
N LEU A 351 -14.22 10.79 16.16
CA LEU A 351 -14.00 9.49 15.53
C LEU A 351 -13.52 8.43 16.55
N PRO A 352 -13.78 7.13 16.33
CA PRO A 352 -14.53 6.55 15.20
C PRO A 352 -16.04 6.63 15.40
N VAL A 353 -16.82 6.39 14.34
CA VAL A 353 -18.27 6.14 14.43
C VAL A 353 -18.49 4.80 15.13
N ARG A 354 -19.14 4.81 16.30
CA ARG A 354 -19.39 3.61 17.13
C ARG A 354 -20.81 3.09 16.98
N SER A 355 -21.78 3.99 16.78
CA SER A 355 -23.17 3.62 16.56
C SER A 355 -23.97 4.69 15.82
N LEU A 356 -25.06 4.26 15.17
CA LEU A 356 -26.11 5.13 14.64
C LEU A 356 -27.40 4.90 15.43
N VAL A 357 -28.20 5.95 15.61
CA VAL A 357 -29.60 5.87 16.03
C VAL A 357 -30.44 6.49 14.91
N LEU A 358 -31.35 5.69 14.34
CA LEU A 358 -32.10 6.07 13.13
C LEU A 358 -33.62 6.12 13.43
N GLY A 359 -34.22 7.30 13.31
CA GLY A 359 -35.65 7.57 13.55
C GLY A 359 -36.49 7.71 12.27
N ASP A 360 -37.78 8.07 12.43
CA ASP A 360 -38.80 8.24 11.37
C ASP A 360 -39.07 7.02 10.45
N ILE A 361 -38.34 5.92 10.64
CA ILE A 361 -38.42 4.65 9.88
C ILE A 361 -39.71 3.83 10.07
N GLN A 362 -40.59 4.17 11.02
CA GLN A 362 -41.88 3.47 11.20
C GLN A 362 -43.03 4.09 10.39
N ARG A 363 -42.87 5.30 9.86
CA ARG A 363 -43.94 6.03 9.17
C ARG A 363 -44.32 5.30 7.87
N PRO A 364 -45.62 5.13 7.52
CA PRO A 364 -46.01 4.37 6.33
C PRO A 364 -45.39 4.91 5.03
N GLY A 365 -44.59 4.08 4.36
CA GLY A 365 -43.83 4.45 3.16
C GLY A 365 -42.45 5.06 3.43
N SER A 366 -42.04 5.17 4.69
CA SER A 366 -40.67 5.49 5.09
C SER A 366 -39.74 4.31 4.84
N GLU A 367 -38.63 4.57 4.16
CA GLU A 367 -37.54 3.63 3.93
C GLU A 367 -36.20 4.34 4.13
N ALA A 368 -35.23 3.66 4.76
CA ALA A 368 -33.90 4.21 5.00
C ALA A 368 -32.81 3.15 4.75
N ALA A 369 -31.62 3.59 4.39
CA ALA A 369 -30.40 2.80 4.35
C ALA A 369 -29.22 3.65 4.82
N TYR A 370 -28.25 3.05 5.49
CA TYR A 370 -27.05 3.74 5.96
C TYR A 370 -25.79 3.09 5.41
N ARG A 371 -24.70 3.85 5.35
CA ARG A 371 -23.35 3.34 5.15
C ARG A 371 -22.40 4.04 6.09
N VAL A 372 -21.47 3.27 6.66
CA VAL A 372 -20.33 3.78 7.43
C VAL A 372 -19.07 3.12 6.89
N GLY A 373 -18.15 3.92 6.36
CA GLY A 373 -16.88 3.42 5.83
C GLY A 373 -15.93 2.94 6.95
N PRO A 374 -14.81 2.29 6.61
CA PRO A 374 -13.75 2.03 7.58
C PRO A 374 -13.16 3.33 8.13
N LEU A 375 -12.58 3.27 9.32
CA LEU A 375 -11.77 4.37 9.84
C LEU A 375 -10.47 4.43 9.03
N GLN A 376 -10.13 5.60 8.50
CA GLN A 376 -8.92 5.82 7.70
C GLN A 376 -8.10 6.95 8.33
N CYS A 377 -6.90 6.66 8.79
CA CYS A 377 -5.99 7.66 9.36
C CYS A 377 -4.67 7.73 8.58
N HIS A 378 -4.02 8.89 8.54
CA HIS A 378 -2.69 9.07 7.95
C HIS A 378 -1.87 10.15 8.68
N GLY A 379 -0.60 10.25 8.30
CA GLY A 379 0.43 10.94 9.07
C GLY A 379 0.81 10.18 10.34
N ASP A 380 1.93 10.55 10.94
CA ASP A 380 2.48 9.90 12.12
C ASP A 380 3.37 10.88 12.89
N LYS A 381 2.82 11.44 13.96
CA LYS A 381 3.51 12.40 14.82
C LYS A 381 4.78 11.81 15.42
N ASN A 382 4.78 10.52 15.80
CA ASN A 382 5.91 9.89 16.47
C ASN A 382 7.05 9.60 15.48
N PHE A 383 6.72 9.15 14.27
CA PHE A 383 7.71 8.89 13.22
C PHE A 383 8.27 10.17 12.61
N TRP A 384 7.49 11.24 12.46
CA TRP A 384 8.00 12.49 11.89
C TRP A 384 8.72 13.41 12.87
N ASN A 385 8.31 13.41 14.16
CA ASN A 385 8.92 14.19 15.24
C ASN A 385 10.45 14.05 15.29
N ALA A 386 11.15 15.05 14.75
CA ALA A 386 12.59 15.09 14.58
C ALA A 386 13.18 16.47 14.86
N ALA A 387 14.44 16.49 15.27
CA ALA A 387 15.24 17.70 15.39
C ALA A 387 16.61 17.53 14.69
N PHE A 388 16.99 18.54 13.92
CA PHE A 388 18.31 18.67 13.29
C PHE A 388 19.20 19.65 14.08
N PHE A 389 20.36 19.16 14.51
CA PHE A 389 21.37 19.88 15.27
C PHE A 389 22.49 20.35 14.35
N ASP A 390 22.68 21.66 14.21
CA ASP A 390 23.59 22.22 13.20
C ASP A 390 25.07 22.26 13.64
N LYS A 391 25.31 22.39 14.95
CA LYS A 391 26.62 22.60 15.60
C LYS A 391 26.72 21.75 16.86
N GLU A 392 27.95 21.39 17.25
CA GLU A 392 28.27 20.67 18.50
C GLU A 392 27.95 21.45 19.78
N THR A 393 27.55 22.71 19.66
CA THR A 393 27.08 23.57 20.77
C THR A 393 25.56 23.66 20.88
N SER A 394 24.82 23.10 19.92
CA SER A 394 23.36 23.16 19.84
C SER A 394 22.76 21.97 20.61
N TYR A 395 21.71 22.21 21.39
CA TYR A 395 21.02 21.19 22.19
C TYR A 395 19.57 21.57 22.43
N LEU A 396 18.70 20.59 22.64
CA LEU A 396 17.37 20.77 23.23
C LEU A 396 17.46 20.45 24.72
N HIS A 397 16.54 21.00 25.52
CA HIS A 397 16.41 20.61 26.92
C HIS A 397 14.95 20.48 27.37
N PHE A 398 14.70 19.48 28.22
CA PHE A 398 13.40 19.05 28.73
C PHE A 398 13.43 18.99 30.27
N PRO A 399 12.28 18.77 30.96
CA PRO A 399 12.26 18.45 32.38
C PRO A 399 13.15 17.25 32.73
N THR A 400 13.53 17.11 34.00
CA THR A 400 14.30 15.97 34.52
C THR A 400 13.61 14.64 34.20
N PHE A 401 14.40 13.65 33.77
CA PHE A 401 13.88 12.32 33.47
C PHE A 401 13.64 11.52 34.75
N HIS A 402 12.44 10.95 34.89
CA HIS A 402 12.04 10.12 36.04
C HIS A 402 12.20 8.63 35.72
N GLY A 403 13.44 8.14 35.86
CA GLY A 403 13.85 6.75 35.54
C GLY A 403 14.50 6.00 36.70
N GLU A 404 14.05 6.24 37.94
CA GLU A 404 14.74 5.82 39.16
C GLU A 404 15.07 4.32 39.23
N LEU A 405 14.09 3.46 39.02
CA LEU A 405 14.22 1.99 39.09
C LEU A 405 14.34 1.33 37.71
N SER A 406 13.84 2.02 36.68
CA SER A 406 13.83 1.55 35.29
C SER A 406 13.80 2.73 34.33
N ALA A 407 14.54 2.59 33.24
CA ALA A 407 14.63 3.54 32.14
C ALA A 407 14.61 2.76 30.82
N ASP A 408 13.54 2.90 30.04
CA ASP A 408 13.46 2.50 28.62
C ASP A 408 13.68 3.76 27.77
N ILE A 409 14.57 3.67 26.79
CA ILE A 409 14.96 4.78 25.91
C ILE A 409 15.07 4.25 24.49
N SER A 410 14.29 4.81 23.56
CA SER A 410 14.46 4.51 22.13
C SER A 410 14.38 5.76 21.25
N PHE A 411 15.15 5.75 20.16
CA PHE A 411 15.19 6.83 19.16
C PHE A 411 15.80 6.35 17.85
N LEU A 412 15.72 7.17 16.80
CA LEU A 412 16.58 7.06 15.63
C LEU A 412 17.52 8.26 15.54
N PHE A 413 18.73 8.04 15.03
CA PHE A 413 19.68 9.10 14.69
C PHE A 413 20.17 9.01 13.24
N LYS A 414 20.64 10.13 12.69
CA LYS A 414 21.26 10.22 11.36
C LYS A 414 22.38 11.25 11.39
N THR A 415 23.61 10.87 11.06
CA THR A 415 24.77 11.77 11.16
C THR A 415 25.86 11.48 10.12
N THR A 416 26.78 12.44 9.96
CA THR A 416 28.10 12.28 9.33
C THR A 416 29.25 12.48 10.32
N ALA A 417 28.98 12.92 11.56
CA ALA A 417 29.98 13.13 12.59
C ALA A 417 30.46 11.78 13.18
N SER A 418 31.75 11.67 13.49
CA SER A 418 32.35 10.46 14.05
C SER A 418 32.09 10.27 15.55
N SER A 419 31.46 11.22 16.22
CA SER A 419 31.13 11.17 17.65
C SER A 419 30.09 12.24 18.02
N GLY A 420 29.42 12.06 19.17
CA GLY A 420 28.51 13.06 19.74
C GLY A 420 27.53 12.50 20.77
N VAL A 421 27.15 13.31 21.75
CA VAL A 421 26.20 12.93 22.81
C VAL A 421 24.75 13.09 22.32
N PHE A 422 23.98 12.00 22.30
CA PHE A 422 22.57 12.00 21.91
C PHE A 422 21.66 12.48 23.05
N LEU A 423 21.95 12.05 24.28
CA LEU A 423 21.15 12.29 25.47
C LEU A 423 22.05 12.36 26.70
N GLU A 424 21.82 13.32 27.59
CA GLU A 424 22.47 13.45 28.90
C GLU A 424 21.48 13.97 29.95
N ASN A 425 21.44 13.35 31.13
CA ASN A 425 20.83 13.94 32.33
C ASN A 425 21.72 13.63 33.54
N LEU A 426 22.00 14.65 34.36
CA LEU A 426 22.90 14.57 35.52
C LEU A 426 22.12 14.65 36.84
N GLY A 427 22.66 13.99 37.86
CA GLY A 427 22.33 14.13 39.29
C GLY A 427 23.46 14.83 40.06
N ILE A 428 23.60 14.51 41.36
CA ILE A 428 24.71 15.01 42.20
C ILE A 428 25.99 14.17 42.00
N LYS A 429 25.83 12.86 41.76
CA LYS A 429 26.88 11.90 41.39
C LYS A 429 26.41 11.10 40.18
N ASP A 430 25.19 10.60 40.31
CA ASP A 430 24.40 9.88 39.32
C ASP A 430 24.37 10.59 37.97
N PHE A 431 24.28 9.83 36.89
CA PHE A 431 23.97 10.35 35.57
C PHE A 431 23.42 9.25 34.66
N ILE A 432 22.84 9.66 33.53
CA ILE A 432 22.52 8.80 32.41
C ILE A 432 22.91 9.51 31.11
N ARG A 433 23.67 8.83 30.23
CA ARG A 433 24.12 9.38 28.95
C ARG A 433 24.19 8.30 27.87
N ILE A 434 23.73 8.62 26.66
CA ILE A 434 23.96 7.80 25.46
C ILE A 434 24.76 8.66 24.45
N GLU A 435 25.90 8.14 23.99
CA GLU A 435 26.77 8.83 23.01
C GLU A 435 27.26 7.90 21.89
N LEU A 436 27.48 8.49 20.71
CA LEU A 436 28.32 7.92 19.66
C LEU A 436 29.77 8.21 20.07
N SER A 437 30.53 7.20 20.48
CA SER A 437 31.91 7.37 20.96
C SER A 437 32.92 7.35 19.79
N SER A 438 32.61 6.58 18.75
CA SER A 438 33.36 6.50 17.50
C SER A 438 32.40 6.36 16.32
N SER A 439 32.90 6.43 15.08
CA SER A 439 32.11 6.17 13.87
C SER A 439 31.47 4.78 13.83
N THR A 440 31.87 3.83 14.67
CA THR A 440 31.36 2.45 14.70
C THR A 440 30.73 2.06 16.04
N GLN A 441 30.89 2.86 17.11
CA GLN A 441 30.54 2.47 18.48
C GLN A 441 29.52 3.41 19.12
N VAL A 442 28.42 2.83 19.63
CA VAL A 442 27.47 3.51 20.52
C VAL A 442 27.68 3.02 21.95
N VAL A 443 27.65 3.95 22.89
CA VAL A 443 27.85 3.70 24.33
C VAL A 443 26.65 4.23 25.10
N PHE A 444 26.08 3.38 25.95
CA PHE A 444 25.12 3.73 26.98
C PHE A 444 25.84 3.69 28.33
N SER A 445 25.82 4.80 29.06
CA SER A 445 26.60 5.00 30.28
C SER A 445 25.74 5.58 31.40
N PHE A 446 25.93 5.11 32.62
CA PHE A 446 25.18 5.58 33.79
C PHE A 446 25.96 5.38 35.09
N ASP A 447 25.67 6.22 36.09
CA ASP A 447 26.08 6.03 37.48
C ASP A 447 24.82 6.17 38.36
N VAL A 448 24.75 5.37 39.42
CA VAL A 448 23.65 5.33 40.41
C VAL A 448 24.17 5.49 41.85
N GLY A 449 25.41 5.99 42.01
CA GLY A 449 26.10 6.18 43.28
C GLY A 449 27.22 5.17 43.56
N ASN A 450 27.37 4.14 42.72
CA ASN A 450 28.37 3.06 42.87
C ASN A 450 29.60 3.25 41.95
N GLY A 451 29.59 4.25 41.07
CA GLY A 451 30.56 4.43 40.00
C GLY A 451 29.97 4.17 38.61
N PRO A 452 30.58 4.71 37.54
CA PRO A 452 30.02 4.63 36.19
C PRO A 452 30.12 3.21 35.61
N LEU A 453 29.02 2.77 35.01
CA LEU A 453 28.90 1.54 34.21
C LEU A 453 28.62 1.89 32.75
N GLU A 454 29.06 1.04 31.83
CA GLU A 454 28.88 1.23 30.40
C GLU A 454 28.43 -0.06 29.69
N VAL A 455 27.47 0.07 28.78
CA VAL A 455 27.10 -0.94 27.79
C VAL A 455 27.52 -0.40 26.42
N ARG A 456 28.24 -1.20 25.63
CA ARG A 456 28.79 -0.77 24.33
C ARG A 456 28.34 -1.71 23.22
N VAL A 457 27.95 -1.15 22.07
CA VAL A 457 27.66 -1.90 20.84
C VAL A 457 28.59 -1.40 19.73
N GLU A 458 29.35 -2.33 19.16
CA GLU A 458 30.28 -2.09 18.04
C GLU A 458 29.66 -2.58 16.73
N SER A 459 29.69 -1.73 15.71
CA SER A 459 29.23 -2.04 14.35
C SER A 459 30.42 -2.37 13.44
N GLY A 460 30.28 -3.41 12.62
CA GLY A 460 31.26 -3.73 11.57
C GLY A 460 31.27 -2.74 10.39
N ALA A 461 30.35 -1.77 10.36
CA ALA A 461 30.27 -0.70 9.37
C ALA A 461 30.02 0.66 10.04
N PRO A 462 30.50 1.79 9.48
CA PRO A 462 30.30 3.10 10.08
C PRO A 462 28.82 3.50 10.19
N LEU A 463 28.44 4.01 11.37
CA LEU A 463 27.12 4.53 11.74
C LEU A 463 26.96 6.04 11.45
N ASN A 464 27.99 6.66 10.86
CA ASN A 464 27.98 8.05 10.42
C ASN A 464 27.86 8.18 8.89
N ASP A 465 27.06 7.31 8.28
CA ASP A 465 26.89 7.18 6.83
C ASP A 465 25.74 8.05 6.24
N ASN A 466 25.17 8.94 7.04
CA ASN A 466 23.98 9.75 6.73
C ASN A 466 22.70 8.94 6.40
N ARG A 467 22.56 7.72 6.93
CA ARG A 467 21.28 6.99 7.01
C ARG A 467 20.73 6.99 8.44
N TRP A 468 19.52 6.46 8.60
CA TRP A 468 18.88 6.36 9.90
C TRP A 468 19.26 5.07 10.60
N HIS A 469 19.84 5.19 11.79
CA HIS A 469 20.13 4.09 12.72
C HIS A 469 19.18 4.18 13.91
N ARG A 470 18.66 3.04 14.37
CA ARG A 470 17.72 2.93 15.50
C ARG A 470 18.46 2.43 16.75
N VAL A 471 18.28 3.12 17.87
CA VAL A 471 18.89 2.78 19.17
C VAL A 471 17.78 2.42 20.15
N TRP A 472 18.00 1.35 20.91
CA TRP A 472 17.23 1.02 22.12
C TRP A 472 18.22 0.81 23.27
N ALA A 473 17.95 1.44 24.41
CA ALA A 473 18.67 1.24 25.65
C ALA A 473 17.67 1.05 26.79
N GLU A 474 17.82 -0.03 27.56
CA GLU A 474 17.05 -0.27 28.77
C GLU A 474 18.01 -0.37 29.97
N ARG A 475 17.64 0.19 31.11
CA ARG A 475 18.31 -0.07 32.40
C ARG A 475 17.25 -0.35 33.45
N ASN A 476 17.35 -1.48 34.13
CA ASN A 476 16.48 -1.87 35.24
C ASN A 476 17.32 -2.21 36.49
N VAL A 477 16.70 -2.81 37.51
CA VAL A 477 17.37 -3.16 38.78
C VAL A 477 18.26 -4.42 38.72
N LYS A 478 18.25 -5.18 37.61
CA LYS A 478 19.06 -6.40 37.40
C LYS A 478 20.13 -6.23 36.32
N GLU A 479 19.77 -5.62 35.19
CA GLU A 479 20.66 -5.46 34.04
C GLU A 479 20.39 -4.13 33.32
N ALA A 480 21.38 -3.68 32.57
CA ALA A 480 21.22 -2.68 31.52
C ALA A 480 21.63 -3.28 30.18
N TRP A 481 20.91 -2.97 29.11
CA TRP A 481 21.22 -3.44 27.76
C TRP A 481 21.11 -2.34 26.71
N LEU A 482 21.84 -2.51 25.61
CA LEU A 482 21.92 -1.59 24.48
C LEU A 482 21.83 -2.39 23.19
N LYS A 483 21.05 -1.92 22.23
CA LYS A 483 20.96 -2.45 20.87
C LYS A 483 20.96 -1.31 19.85
N VAL A 484 21.65 -1.55 18.74
CA VAL A 484 21.67 -0.67 17.56
C VAL A 484 21.25 -1.48 16.35
N ASP A 485 20.26 -1.01 15.59
CA ASP A 485 19.70 -1.66 14.41
C ASP A 485 19.41 -3.17 14.59
N GLY A 486 19.83 -4.00 13.63
CA GLY A 486 19.75 -5.46 13.69
C GLY A 486 20.91 -6.14 14.42
N LEU A 487 21.82 -5.40 15.07
CA LEU A 487 22.97 -5.97 15.77
C LEU A 487 22.54 -6.76 17.03
N PRO A 488 23.36 -7.69 17.52
CA PRO A 488 23.14 -8.34 18.81
C PRO A 488 23.09 -7.29 19.94
N ALA A 489 22.14 -7.44 20.86
CA ALA A 489 22.08 -6.59 22.05
C ALA A 489 23.23 -6.92 23.02
N ALA A 490 23.97 -5.91 23.44
CA ALA A 490 24.94 -6.01 24.53
C ALA A 490 24.23 -5.78 25.87
N ALA A 491 24.71 -6.41 26.95
CA ALA A 491 24.13 -6.27 28.28
C ALA A 491 25.23 -6.24 29.36
N GLN A 492 24.93 -5.58 30.48
CA GLN A 492 25.74 -5.43 31.68
C GLN A 492 24.86 -5.71 32.89
N GLU A 493 25.25 -6.66 33.74
CA GLU A 493 24.55 -6.94 35.00
C GLU A 493 24.79 -5.80 36.01
N ALA A 494 23.80 -5.54 36.86
CA ALA A 494 23.90 -4.59 37.96
C ALA A 494 24.83 -5.16 39.07
N PRO A 495 25.66 -4.33 39.73
CA PRO A 495 26.48 -4.77 40.86
C PRO A 495 25.63 -5.38 41.98
N PRO A 496 26.08 -6.48 42.63
CA PRO A 496 25.30 -7.18 43.64
C PRO A 496 25.14 -6.39 44.95
N ASP A 497 26.11 -5.51 45.25
CA ASP A 497 26.08 -4.58 46.37
C ASP A 497 25.99 -3.15 45.85
N GLY A 498 25.00 -2.37 46.30
CA GLY A 498 25.00 -0.92 46.10
C GLY A 498 23.63 -0.26 45.96
N HIS A 499 23.69 1.02 45.56
CA HIS A 499 22.54 1.86 45.24
C HIS A 499 21.89 1.43 43.90
N PHE A 500 20.56 1.53 43.81
CA PHE A 500 19.78 1.15 42.64
C PHE A 500 18.72 2.18 42.19
N HIS A 501 18.56 3.29 42.92
CA HIS A 501 17.77 4.45 42.46
C HIS A 501 18.68 5.40 41.69
N LEU A 502 18.32 5.72 40.44
CA LEU A 502 18.99 6.73 39.62
C LEU A 502 18.47 8.14 39.98
N GLN A 503 19.23 8.92 40.74
CA GLN A 503 18.80 10.21 41.32
C GLN A 503 19.21 11.42 40.47
N LEU A 504 18.47 11.67 39.39
CA LEU A 504 18.65 12.81 38.49
C LEU A 504 18.02 14.10 39.06
N ASN A 505 18.67 15.25 38.84
CA ASN A 505 18.19 16.55 39.34
C ASN A 505 18.36 17.74 38.37
N SER A 506 19.15 17.57 37.30
CA SER A 506 19.30 18.57 36.25
C SER A 506 18.20 18.44 35.19
N GLN A 507 18.15 19.39 34.24
CA GLN A 507 17.37 19.22 33.02
C GLN A 507 17.91 18.07 32.16
N LEU A 508 17.03 17.42 31.39
CA LEU A 508 17.41 16.45 30.38
C LEU A 508 17.90 17.19 29.13
N PHE A 509 19.13 16.93 28.67
CA PHE A 509 19.72 17.50 27.46
C PHE A 509 19.67 16.48 26.31
N ILE A 510 19.23 16.93 25.14
CA ILE A 510 19.15 16.12 23.91
C ILE A 510 19.99 16.77 22.82
N GLY A 511 20.80 15.95 22.13
CA GLY A 511 21.78 16.38 21.11
C GLY A 511 23.00 17.11 21.67
N GLY A 512 23.16 17.18 23.00
CA GLY A 512 24.29 17.85 23.63
C GLY A 512 24.36 17.64 25.13
N THR A 513 25.28 18.36 25.76
CA THR A 513 25.64 18.24 27.19
C THR A 513 25.40 19.54 27.94
N ALA A 514 25.29 19.47 29.26
CA ALA A 514 25.20 20.66 30.13
C ALA A 514 26.42 21.59 29.98
N SER A 515 27.59 21.05 29.63
CA SER A 515 28.84 21.79 29.40
C SER A 515 29.01 22.32 27.97
N ARG A 516 28.07 22.01 27.05
CA ARG A 516 28.14 22.32 25.61
C ARG A 516 29.41 21.79 24.92
N GLN A 517 29.94 20.68 25.42
CA GLN A 517 31.05 19.93 24.82
C GLN A 517 30.55 18.60 24.24
N LYS A 518 31.22 18.07 23.20
CA LYS A 518 30.84 16.82 22.50
C LYS A 518 29.38 16.77 22.00
N GLY A 519 28.72 17.90 21.72
CA GLY A 519 27.34 17.86 21.24
C GLY A 519 27.20 17.18 19.88
N PHE A 520 26.08 16.54 19.65
CA PHE A 520 25.79 15.80 18.43
C PHE A 520 25.42 16.74 17.28
N ARG A 521 25.91 16.43 16.07
CA ARG A 521 25.48 17.06 14.82
C ARG A 521 24.80 16.03 13.94
N GLY A 522 23.69 16.41 13.31
CA GLY A 522 22.84 15.48 12.56
C GLY A 522 21.38 15.58 13.01
N CYS A 523 20.63 14.49 12.88
CA CYS A 523 19.23 14.42 13.31
C CYS A 523 19.02 13.40 14.44
N ILE A 524 18.10 13.69 15.35
CA ILE A 524 17.47 12.73 16.27
C ILE A 524 15.96 12.74 16.00
N ARG A 525 15.30 11.58 16.06
CA ARG A 525 13.89 11.39 15.68
C ARG A 525 13.22 10.30 16.52
N SER A 526 11.91 10.42 16.74
CA SER A 526 11.11 9.43 17.46
C SER A 526 11.65 9.10 18.85
N LEU A 527 12.15 10.11 19.58
CA LEU A 527 12.67 9.91 20.93
C LEU A 527 11.53 9.59 21.90
N GLN A 528 11.57 8.40 22.47
CA GLN A 528 10.65 7.90 23.50
C GLN A 528 11.44 7.60 24.77
N LEU A 529 10.87 7.96 25.93
CA LEU A 529 11.39 7.66 27.27
C LEU A 529 10.28 7.00 28.09
N ASN A 530 10.50 5.77 28.56
CA ASN A 530 9.50 4.93 29.22
C ASN A 530 8.18 4.85 28.41
N GLY A 531 8.30 4.65 27.09
CA GLY A 531 7.18 4.67 26.13
C GLY A 531 6.58 6.07 25.81
N ALA A 532 6.93 7.13 26.54
CA ALA A 532 6.39 8.48 26.30
C ALA A 532 7.23 9.25 25.26
N PRO A 533 6.64 9.73 24.14
CA PRO A 533 7.37 10.50 23.13
C PRO A 533 7.67 11.92 23.60
N LEU A 534 8.88 12.41 23.33
CA LEU A 534 9.30 13.80 23.60
C LEU A 534 9.16 14.64 22.33
N ASP A 535 8.39 15.73 22.36
CA ASP A 535 8.22 16.63 21.21
C ASP A 535 9.51 17.43 20.92
N LEU A 536 10.32 16.90 20.00
CA LEU A 536 11.56 17.51 19.53
C LEU A 536 11.28 18.68 18.59
N GLU A 537 10.20 18.62 17.81
CA GLU A 537 9.85 19.66 16.83
C GLU A 537 9.40 20.97 17.48
N GLN A 538 8.43 20.91 18.39
CA GLN A 538 7.97 22.09 19.13
C GLN A 538 9.13 22.70 19.93
N ARG A 539 10.00 21.86 20.51
CA ARG A 539 11.19 22.33 21.23
C ARG A 539 12.24 22.95 20.31
N ALA A 540 12.47 22.39 19.12
CA ALA A 540 13.40 22.93 18.14
C ALA A 540 12.92 24.26 17.55
N ARG A 541 11.62 24.41 17.28
CA ARG A 541 11.02 25.66 16.76
C ARG A 541 11.27 26.89 17.66
N VAL A 542 11.56 26.68 18.95
CA VAL A 542 11.88 27.75 19.93
C VAL A 542 13.35 27.76 20.40
N THR A 543 14.22 26.91 19.85
CA THR A 543 15.61 26.74 20.34
C THR A 543 16.65 27.10 19.28
N PRO A 544 17.41 28.22 19.42
CA PRO A 544 18.43 28.62 18.46
C PRO A 544 19.51 27.56 18.24
N GLY A 545 19.85 27.29 16.97
CA GLY A 545 20.82 26.25 16.58
C GLY A 545 20.25 24.85 16.39
N VAL A 546 18.95 24.65 16.66
CA VAL A 546 18.22 23.43 16.31
C VAL A 546 17.11 23.77 15.33
N ARG A 547 16.81 22.87 14.39
CA ARG A 547 15.70 23.00 13.44
C ARG A 547 14.75 21.81 13.60
N ALA A 548 13.45 22.06 13.47
CA ALA A 548 12.44 20.99 13.40
C ALA A 548 12.56 20.21 12.08
N GLY A 549 12.16 18.94 12.11
CA GLY A 549 12.31 18.00 11.00
C GLY A 549 13.77 17.55 10.78
N CYS A 550 14.00 16.78 9.72
CA CYS A 550 15.33 16.30 9.34
C CYS A 550 15.47 16.20 7.81
N PRO A 551 16.34 16.99 7.16
CA PRO A 551 16.47 16.99 5.71
C PRO A 551 17.25 15.79 5.15
N GLY A 552 17.00 15.48 3.88
CA GLY A 552 17.65 14.42 3.12
C GLY A 552 16.91 13.09 3.17
N HIS A 553 15.58 13.11 3.12
CA HIS A 553 14.78 11.90 2.99
C HIS A 553 15.17 11.12 1.73
N CYS A 554 15.39 11.78 0.59
CA CYS A 554 15.86 11.12 -0.62
C CYS A 554 17.29 10.58 -0.52
N SER A 555 18.15 11.10 0.37
CA SER A 555 19.48 10.50 0.60
C SER A 555 19.40 9.19 1.41
N SER A 556 18.41 9.08 2.29
CA SER A 556 18.19 7.86 3.09
C SER A 556 17.32 6.82 2.37
N TYR A 557 16.32 7.26 1.58
CA TYR A 557 15.23 6.41 1.09
C TYR A 557 15.08 6.40 -0.44
N GLY A 558 15.80 7.24 -1.19
CA GLY A 558 15.65 7.33 -2.65
C GLY A 558 15.95 6.02 -3.41
N GLY A 559 16.75 5.12 -2.82
CA GLY A 559 16.99 3.77 -3.35
C GLY A 559 15.77 2.83 -3.31
N LEU A 560 14.67 3.23 -2.65
CA LEU A 560 13.40 2.51 -2.71
C LEU A 560 12.69 2.73 -4.06
N CYS A 561 12.85 3.91 -4.68
CA CYS A 561 12.26 4.24 -5.98
C CYS A 561 12.78 3.30 -7.08
N ARG A 562 11.88 2.51 -7.68
CA ARG A 562 12.22 1.50 -8.69
C ARG A 562 12.19 2.07 -10.11
N HIS A 563 12.74 1.30 -11.04
CA HIS A 563 12.69 1.58 -12.48
C HIS A 563 13.21 2.98 -12.87
N GLN A 564 14.24 3.47 -12.18
CA GLN A 564 14.86 4.79 -12.37
C GLN A 564 13.90 5.98 -12.14
N ALA A 565 12.78 5.77 -11.43
CA ALA A 565 11.92 6.85 -10.98
C ALA A 565 12.66 7.86 -10.09
N ARG A 566 12.34 9.15 -10.25
CA ARG A 566 13.03 10.23 -9.53
C ARG A 566 12.50 10.33 -8.10
N CYS A 567 13.39 10.29 -7.10
CA CYS A 567 13.02 10.65 -5.74
C CYS A 567 12.83 12.17 -5.64
N LEU A 568 11.68 12.60 -5.11
CA LEU A 568 11.37 13.98 -4.76
C LEU A 568 11.31 14.10 -3.23
N GLU A 569 12.06 15.06 -2.69
CA GLU A 569 12.11 15.41 -1.27
C GLU A 569 10.78 16.09 -0.86
N ARG A 570 10.23 15.75 0.31
CA ARG A 570 9.08 16.42 0.92
C ARG A 570 9.45 17.00 2.29
N ALA A 571 8.58 17.83 2.86
CA ALA A 571 8.73 18.33 4.23
C ALA A 571 8.67 17.20 5.28
N SER A 572 7.80 16.22 5.04
CA SER A 572 7.72 14.93 5.72
C SER A 572 7.94 13.81 4.69
N GLY A 573 9.16 13.29 4.62
CA GLY A 573 9.48 12.10 3.82
C GLY A 573 9.85 12.37 2.36
N PHE A 574 9.48 11.42 1.50
CA PHE A 574 9.84 11.40 0.10
C PHE A 574 8.69 10.86 -0.76
N HIS A 575 8.76 11.12 -2.06
CA HIS A 575 7.85 10.61 -3.07
C HIS A 575 8.66 10.12 -4.28
N CYS A 576 8.28 8.99 -4.88
CA CYS A 576 8.87 8.53 -6.13
C CYS A 576 8.02 9.01 -7.31
N ASP A 577 8.56 9.93 -8.12
CA ASP A 577 7.89 10.41 -9.32
C ASP A 577 7.89 9.33 -10.40
N CYS A 578 6.76 8.63 -10.49
CA CYS A 578 6.56 7.56 -11.46
C CYS A 578 6.13 8.07 -12.85
N SER A 579 5.92 9.38 -13.05
CA SER A 579 5.32 9.94 -14.30
C SER A 579 6.16 9.68 -15.55
N HIS A 580 7.48 9.55 -15.39
CA HIS A 580 8.42 9.19 -16.45
C HIS A 580 8.56 7.67 -16.66
N THR A 581 7.82 6.85 -15.91
CA THR A 581 7.91 5.37 -15.95
C THR A 581 6.57 4.74 -16.36
N PRO A 582 6.56 3.50 -16.90
CA PRO A 582 5.33 2.72 -17.09
C PRO A 582 4.82 2.10 -15.77
N TYR A 583 5.16 2.65 -14.61
CA TYR A 583 4.82 2.14 -13.27
C TYR A 583 4.14 3.20 -12.38
N ALA A 584 3.64 2.77 -11.22
CA ALA A 584 2.81 3.48 -10.24
C ALA A 584 3.06 2.96 -8.81
N GLY A 585 2.39 3.62 -7.85
CA GLY A 585 2.44 3.30 -6.42
C GLY A 585 3.67 3.90 -5.74
N ALA A 586 3.71 3.86 -4.41
CA ALA A 586 4.70 4.56 -3.57
C ALA A 586 6.17 4.47 -4.03
N PHE A 587 6.57 3.37 -4.68
CA PHE A 587 7.94 3.13 -5.17
C PHE A 587 8.05 2.88 -6.67
N CYS A 588 7.01 3.20 -7.47
CA CYS A 588 6.97 2.94 -8.91
C CYS A 588 7.22 1.46 -9.27
N SER A 589 6.58 0.54 -8.53
CA SER A 589 6.72 -0.90 -8.67
C SER A 589 5.53 -1.57 -9.37
N THR A 590 4.34 -0.95 -9.35
CA THR A 590 3.10 -1.50 -9.93
C THR A 590 2.92 -1.01 -11.37
N ALA A 591 2.78 -1.88 -12.36
CA ALA A 591 2.75 -1.44 -13.76
C ALA A 591 1.44 -0.74 -14.17
N ARG A 592 1.53 0.39 -14.91
CA ARG A 592 0.41 1.22 -15.40
C ARG A 592 -0.16 0.67 -16.71
N PHE A 593 -0.73 -0.54 -16.71
CA PHE A 593 -1.42 -1.08 -17.89
C PHE A 593 -2.66 -1.93 -17.58
N ARG A 594 -3.59 -1.95 -18.54
CA ARG A 594 -4.69 -2.90 -18.60
C ARG A 594 -4.28 -4.10 -19.48
N LEU A 595 -4.47 -5.31 -18.98
CA LEU A 595 -4.29 -6.53 -19.77
C LEU A 595 -5.43 -6.65 -20.79
N VAL A 596 -5.09 -6.79 -22.08
CA VAL A 596 -6.06 -6.99 -23.16
C VAL A 596 -5.83 -8.34 -23.84
N PHE A 597 -6.86 -9.18 -23.82
CA PHE A 597 -6.82 -10.54 -24.35
C PHE A 597 -7.24 -10.57 -25.83
N SER A 598 -6.32 -10.26 -26.75
CA SER A 598 -6.50 -10.54 -28.17
C SER A 598 -5.22 -11.08 -28.81
N ARG A 599 -5.25 -12.37 -29.18
CA ARG A 599 -4.19 -13.14 -29.89
C ARG A 599 -2.79 -13.22 -29.23
N GLY A 600 -2.55 -12.52 -28.12
CA GLY A 600 -1.36 -12.66 -27.28
C GLY A 600 -1.40 -11.70 -26.10
N PHE A 601 -0.56 -11.95 -25.08
CA PHE A 601 -0.40 -11.01 -23.96
C PHE A 601 0.27 -9.74 -24.46
N HIS A 602 -0.47 -8.62 -24.40
CA HIS A 602 0.06 -7.29 -24.61
C HIS A 602 -0.67 -6.32 -23.71
N CYS A 603 0.03 -5.25 -23.34
CA CYS A 603 -0.48 -4.15 -22.56
C CYS A 603 -1.20 -3.17 -23.49
N ASP A 604 -2.40 -2.70 -23.11
CA ASP A 604 -2.99 -1.55 -23.79
C ASP A 604 -2.23 -0.28 -23.38
N CYS A 605 -1.29 0.12 -24.23
CA CYS A 605 -0.52 1.34 -24.05
C CYS A 605 -1.23 2.59 -24.61
N SER A 606 -2.45 2.52 -25.15
CA SER A 606 -3.05 3.56 -26.01
C SER A 606 -2.91 5.01 -25.48
N GLN A 607 -3.09 5.21 -24.17
CA GLN A 607 -3.01 6.50 -23.48
C GLN A 607 -1.59 6.93 -23.03
N THR A 608 -0.54 6.17 -23.38
CA THR A 608 0.86 6.47 -23.03
C THR A 608 1.71 6.75 -24.26
N PRO A 609 2.80 7.53 -24.15
CA PRO A 609 3.74 7.75 -25.26
C PRO A 609 4.73 6.58 -25.48
N TYR A 610 4.50 5.42 -24.85
CA TYR A 610 5.35 4.22 -24.94
C TYR A 610 4.67 3.08 -25.71
N ALA A 611 5.44 2.12 -26.20
CA ALA A 611 4.98 1.01 -27.04
C ALA A 611 5.67 -0.31 -26.67
N GLY A 612 5.49 -1.34 -27.50
CA GLY A 612 5.91 -2.71 -27.22
C GLY A 612 4.93 -3.44 -26.30
N ALA A 613 5.14 -4.76 -26.12
CA ALA A 613 4.20 -5.63 -25.40
C ALA A 613 3.97 -5.24 -23.92
N PHE A 614 4.88 -4.45 -23.33
CA PHE A 614 4.88 -4.02 -21.93
C PHE A 614 4.92 -2.49 -21.74
N CYS A 615 4.62 -1.71 -22.79
CA CYS A 615 4.70 -0.24 -22.78
C CYS A 615 6.07 0.31 -22.32
N SER A 616 7.16 -0.36 -22.68
CA SER A 616 8.54 -0.03 -22.28
C SER A 616 9.40 0.56 -23.39
N THR A 617 8.94 0.56 -24.65
CA THR A 617 9.67 1.15 -25.78
C THR A 617 9.24 2.61 -25.96
N GLU A 618 10.15 3.57 -25.81
CA GLU A 618 9.87 4.97 -26.16
C GLU A 618 9.41 5.10 -27.61
N VAL A 619 8.38 5.91 -27.86
CA VAL A 619 8.01 6.29 -29.22
C VAL A 619 8.72 7.59 -29.60
N SER A 620 9.57 7.54 -30.63
CA SER A 620 10.30 8.70 -31.14
C SER A 620 10.42 8.73 -32.66
N ALA A 621 10.62 9.93 -33.21
CA ALA A 621 10.86 10.15 -34.64
C ALA A 621 11.89 11.24 -34.91
N SER A 622 12.59 11.08 -36.03
CA SER A 622 13.31 12.17 -36.67
C SER A 622 12.37 13.03 -37.52
N PHE A 623 12.57 14.34 -37.44
CA PHE A 623 11.88 15.37 -38.21
C PHE A 623 12.89 16.09 -39.11
N LYS A 624 12.48 16.42 -40.33
CA LYS A 624 13.18 17.34 -41.23
C LYS A 624 12.36 18.65 -41.33
N PRO A 625 12.95 19.77 -41.80
CA PRO A 625 12.23 21.05 -41.96
C PRO A 625 10.89 20.98 -42.73
N GLY A 626 10.73 20.01 -43.63
CA GLY A 626 9.46 19.77 -44.35
C GLY A 626 8.46 18.83 -43.65
N THR A 627 8.80 18.27 -42.49
CA THR A 627 7.98 17.28 -41.77
C THR A 627 6.98 17.97 -40.84
N SER A 628 5.72 17.56 -40.93
CA SER A 628 4.58 18.03 -40.12
C SER A 628 3.79 16.83 -39.62
N VAL A 629 3.41 16.84 -38.34
CA VAL A 629 2.43 15.91 -37.77
C VAL A 629 1.32 16.73 -37.13
N ARG A 630 0.13 16.72 -37.73
CA ARG A 630 -1.07 17.37 -37.20
C ARG A 630 -2.01 16.32 -36.61
N TYR A 631 -2.34 16.48 -35.34
CA TYR A 631 -3.44 15.78 -34.68
C TYR A 631 -4.66 16.73 -34.61
N THR A 632 -5.82 16.27 -35.05
CA THR A 632 -7.09 17.00 -35.00
C THR A 632 -7.95 16.43 -33.88
N PHE A 633 -8.48 17.30 -33.02
CA PHE A 633 -9.41 16.92 -31.96
C PHE A 633 -10.84 16.79 -32.52
N PRO A 634 -11.76 16.06 -31.85
CA PRO A 634 -13.17 16.04 -32.23
C PRO A 634 -13.84 17.37 -31.88
N ASP A 635 -14.73 17.86 -32.75
CA ASP A 635 -15.60 18.99 -32.43
C ASP A 635 -16.50 18.70 -31.20
N PRO A 636 -16.80 19.70 -30.35
CA PRO A 636 -17.81 19.56 -29.30
C PRO A 636 -19.19 19.20 -29.90
N VAL A 637 -19.85 18.19 -29.33
CA VAL A 637 -21.18 17.76 -29.79
C VAL A 637 -22.26 18.65 -29.20
N GLU A 638 -22.78 19.58 -30.01
CA GLU A 638 -24.04 20.28 -29.75
C GLU A 638 -25.18 19.27 -29.48
N PRO A 639 -25.91 19.36 -28.35
CA PRO A 639 -26.95 18.39 -27.97
C PRO A 639 -28.27 18.62 -28.73
N GLY A 640 -28.26 18.41 -30.05
CA GLY A 640 -29.41 18.63 -30.94
C GLY A 640 -29.79 17.40 -31.78
N GLY A 641 -30.86 16.68 -31.40
CA GLY A 641 -31.50 15.67 -32.24
C GLY A 641 -31.95 14.41 -31.48
N ASN A 642 -33.22 14.03 -31.61
CA ASN A 642 -33.79 12.88 -30.93
C ASN A 642 -33.19 11.54 -31.43
N GLY A 643 -32.45 10.84 -30.57
CA GLY A 643 -31.96 9.49 -30.82
C GLY A 643 -31.81 8.70 -29.51
N SER A 644 -32.58 7.63 -29.35
CA SER A 644 -32.62 6.86 -28.10
C SER A 644 -31.53 5.78 -28.03
N ALA A 645 -30.47 6.05 -27.26
CA ALA A 645 -29.46 5.08 -26.86
C ALA A 645 -29.23 5.15 -25.34
N PRO A 646 -28.96 4.03 -24.64
CA PRO A 646 -28.72 4.04 -23.19
C PRO A 646 -27.36 4.67 -22.85
N PRO A 647 -27.24 5.40 -21.73
CA PRO A 647 -25.99 6.04 -21.34
C PRO A 647 -24.93 5.00 -20.95
N SER A 648 -23.88 4.88 -21.77
CA SER A 648 -22.67 4.17 -21.39
C SER A 648 -21.94 4.91 -20.28
N SER A 649 -21.39 4.18 -19.32
CA SER A 649 -20.69 4.69 -18.14
C SER A 649 -19.57 5.69 -18.44
N VAL A 650 -19.42 6.69 -17.56
CA VAL A 650 -18.33 7.68 -17.49
C VAL A 650 -18.38 8.76 -18.59
N PRO A 651 -18.76 10.01 -18.26
CA PRO A 651 -18.45 11.17 -19.09
C PRO A 651 -16.93 11.30 -19.25
N PRO A 652 -16.40 11.72 -20.41
CA PRO A 652 -15.00 12.08 -20.51
C PRO A 652 -14.73 13.27 -19.60
N ASP A 653 -13.91 13.07 -18.56
CA ASP A 653 -13.37 14.17 -17.75
C ASP A 653 -12.63 15.15 -18.67
N GLY A 654 -13.00 16.43 -18.60
CA GLY A 654 -12.87 17.32 -19.75
C GLY A 654 -13.01 18.83 -19.47
N SER A 655 -13.16 19.24 -18.21
CA SER A 655 -12.89 20.62 -17.77
C SER A 655 -11.57 20.65 -16.99
N LEU A 656 -10.51 20.17 -17.64
CA LEU A 656 -9.14 20.33 -17.15
C LEU A 656 -8.79 21.82 -17.26
N ARG A 657 -8.81 22.54 -16.15
CA ARG A 657 -8.50 23.99 -16.08
C ARG A 657 -7.00 24.30 -16.20
N GLY A 658 -6.28 23.52 -16.99
CA GLY A 658 -4.83 23.57 -17.13
C GLY A 658 -4.31 22.33 -17.86
N GLU A 659 -3.30 22.54 -18.72
CA GLU A 659 -2.84 21.54 -19.68
C GLU A 659 -1.45 21.00 -19.30
N ASN A 660 -1.20 19.72 -19.58
CA ASN A 660 0.03 19.00 -19.24
C ASN A 660 0.73 18.51 -20.52
N VAL A 661 1.80 19.20 -20.89
CA VAL A 661 2.62 18.90 -22.07
C VAL A 661 3.93 18.30 -21.62
N SER A 662 4.27 17.11 -22.15
CA SER A 662 5.62 16.56 -22.00
C SER A 662 6.17 16.03 -23.32
N LEU A 663 7.45 16.29 -23.54
CA LEU A 663 8.19 15.77 -24.68
C LEU A 663 9.68 15.74 -24.34
N SER A 664 10.44 14.91 -25.04
CA SER A 664 11.89 15.07 -25.12
C SER A 664 12.27 15.41 -26.55
N PHE A 665 13.29 16.23 -26.73
CA PHE A 665 13.75 16.68 -28.05
C PHE A 665 15.27 16.67 -28.15
N ARG A 666 15.76 16.55 -29.38
CA ARG A 666 17.17 16.68 -29.74
C ARG A 666 17.32 17.48 -31.00
N THR A 667 18.04 18.60 -30.95
CA THR A 667 18.26 19.46 -32.12
C THR A 667 19.54 20.29 -31.99
N SER A 668 20.00 20.80 -33.14
CA SER A 668 20.97 21.90 -33.23
C SER A 668 20.41 23.08 -34.04
N GLN A 669 19.08 23.16 -34.16
CA GLN A 669 18.37 24.27 -34.78
C GLN A 669 17.96 25.29 -33.72
N SER A 670 18.30 26.56 -33.95
CA SER A 670 17.86 27.69 -33.13
C SER A 670 17.62 28.91 -34.03
N PRO A 671 16.47 29.59 -33.95
CA PRO A 671 15.24 29.19 -33.23
C PRO A 671 14.52 28.00 -33.90
N ALA A 672 13.70 27.29 -33.13
CA ALA A 672 12.96 26.11 -33.58
C ALA A 672 11.60 25.97 -32.88
N LEU A 673 10.50 25.83 -33.63
CA LEU A 673 9.18 25.50 -33.07
C LEU A 673 9.08 23.98 -32.86
N LEU A 674 8.80 23.54 -31.63
CA LEU A 674 8.70 22.12 -31.28
C LEU A 674 7.26 21.62 -31.37
N LEU A 675 6.33 22.40 -30.79
CA LEU A 675 4.92 22.05 -30.63
C LEU A 675 4.05 23.31 -30.71
N TYR A 676 2.90 23.21 -31.38
CA TYR A 676 1.88 24.27 -31.47
C TYR A 676 0.47 23.68 -31.31
N ALA A 677 -0.29 24.18 -30.35
CA ALA A 677 -1.70 23.84 -30.11
C ALA A 677 -2.59 25.06 -30.37
N SER A 678 -3.74 24.84 -31.00
CA SER A 678 -4.70 25.87 -31.42
C SER A 678 -6.11 25.56 -30.92
N SER A 679 -6.88 26.57 -30.52
CA SER A 679 -8.33 26.47 -30.25
C SER A 679 -9.16 26.83 -31.49
N HIS A 680 -10.44 26.47 -31.50
CA HIS A 680 -11.43 27.02 -32.44
C HIS A 680 -11.66 28.53 -32.23
N HIS A 681 -11.36 29.06 -31.04
CA HIS A 681 -11.61 30.47 -30.64
C HIS A 681 -10.37 31.38 -30.73
N GLY A 682 -9.34 30.99 -31.50
CA GLY A 682 -8.13 31.81 -31.72
C GLY A 682 -7.12 31.85 -30.56
N GLN A 683 -7.40 31.17 -29.45
CA GLN A 683 -6.45 30.89 -28.38
C GLN A 683 -5.35 29.92 -28.86
N TYR A 684 -4.14 30.00 -28.30
CA TYR A 684 -3.07 29.05 -28.64
C TYR A 684 -2.02 28.84 -27.54
N LEU A 685 -1.29 27.72 -27.65
CA LEU A 685 -0.09 27.41 -26.86
C LEU A 685 1.02 26.97 -27.82
N ALA A 686 2.19 27.64 -27.78
CA ALA A 686 3.33 27.36 -28.63
C ALA A 686 4.61 27.15 -27.79
N LEU A 687 5.32 26.05 -28.03
CA LEU A 687 6.56 25.71 -27.34
C LEU A 687 7.73 25.68 -28.34
N LEU A 688 8.73 26.53 -28.14
CA LEU A 688 9.84 26.74 -29.06
C LEU A 688 11.18 26.94 -28.34
N ILE A 689 12.27 26.70 -29.05
CA ILE A 689 13.61 27.21 -28.72
C ILE A 689 13.74 28.59 -29.34
N ASN A 690 14.01 29.63 -28.55
CA ASN A 690 14.20 30.98 -29.05
C ASN A 690 15.67 31.24 -29.45
N LYS A 691 15.93 32.39 -30.10
CA LYS A 691 17.23 32.82 -30.63
C LYS A 691 18.38 33.01 -29.61
N HIS A 692 18.20 32.60 -28.37
CA HIS A 692 19.21 32.60 -27.30
C HIS A 692 19.38 31.21 -26.67
N ASP A 693 18.92 30.17 -27.38
CA ASP A 693 18.95 28.76 -26.99
C ASP A 693 18.25 28.46 -25.66
N LYS A 694 17.22 29.25 -25.36
CA LYS A 694 16.29 29.09 -24.23
C LYS A 694 14.97 28.50 -24.70
N LEU A 695 14.31 27.75 -23.82
CA LEU A 695 12.93 27.34 -24.02
C LEU A 695 12.03 28.56 -23.84
N GLU A 696 11.10 28.75 -24.77
CA GLU A 696 10.11 29.82 -24.77
C GLU A 696 8.73 29.20 -24.97
N LEU A 697 7.84 29.44 -24.02
CA LEU A 697 6.43 29.12 -24.11
C LEU A 697 5.67 30.43 -24.42
N ARG A 698 4.90 30.44 -25.50
CA ARG A 698 3.93 31.51 -25.79
C ARG A 698 2.53 30.97 -25.57
N TYR A 699 1.76 31.66 -24.73
CA TYR A 699 0.39 31.28 -24.40
C TYR A 699 -0.56 32.46 -24.62
N LYS A 700 -1.64 32.24 -25.37
CA LYS A 700 -2.66 33.25 -25.70
C LYS A 700 -4.02 32.79 -25.14
N PRO A 701 -4.46 33.29 -23.96
CA PRO A 701 -5.68 32.85 -23.29
C PRO A 701 -6.99 33.39 -23.88
N ASP A 702 -6.94 34.47 -24.65
CA ASP A 702 -8.09 35.07 -25.34
C ASP A 702 -7.70 35.29 -26.81
N GLY A 703 -8.60 35.00 -27.76
CA GLY A 703 -8.39 35.26 -29.19
C GLY A 703 -8.14 36.74 -29.51
N GLY A 704 -8.69 37.67 -28.71
CA GLY A 704 -8.48 39.11 -28.87
C GLY A 704 -7.14 39.65 -28.35
N GLY A 705 -6.61 39.08 -27.27
CA GLY A 705 -5.46 39.63 -26.53
C GLY A 705 -4.05 39.39 -27.10
N ASP A 706 -3.05 39.99 -26.45
CA ASP A 706 -1.63 39.67 -26.65
C ASP A 706 -1.26 38.31 -26.02
N ALA A 707 -0.21 37.66 -26.53
CA ALA A 707 0.28 36.40 -25.99
C ALA A 707 1.31 36.61 -24.87
N GLN A 708 1.12 35.95 -23.72
CA GLN A 708 2.10 35.95 -22.64
C GLN A 708 3.30 35.06 -23.04
N VAL A 709 4.52 35.58 -22.85
CA VAL A 709 5.77 34.92 -23.27
C VAL A 709 6.60 34.57 -22.03
N LEU A 710 6.71 33.28 -21.73
CA LEU A 710 7.47 32.72 -20.62
C LEU A 710 8.79 32.11 -21.15
N ARG A 711 9.87 32.24 -20.39
CA ARG A 711 11.23 31.89 -20.86
C ARG A 711 12.03 31.20 -19.76
N SER A 712 12.60 30.03 -20.06
CA SER A 712 13.39 29.27 -19.10
C SER A 712 14.62 30.03 -18.60
N GLY A 713 15.08 29.76 -17.38
CA GLY A 713 16.40 30.11 -16.86
C GLY A 713 17.53 29.37 -17.56
N VAL A 714 17.31 28.09 -17.87
CA VAL A 714 18.20 27.22 -18.68
C VAL A 714 18.51 27.83 -20.07
N LYS A 715 19.69 27.52 -20.61
CA LYS A 715 20.26 27.99 -21.89
C LYS A 715 20.93 26.82 -22.64
N ASN A 716 21.35 27.07 -23.89
CA ASN A 716 22.12 26.13 -24.73
C ASN A 716 21.35 24.82 -25.04
N LEU A 717 20.04 24.90 -25.22
CA LEU A 717 19.17 23.75 -25.50
C LEU A 717 19.23 23.25 -26.96
N ALA A 718 20.02 23.92 -27.82
CA ALA A 718 20.27 23.52 -29.20
C ALA A 718 21.68 22.92 -29.37
N ASP A 719 22.22 22.25 -28.34
CA ASP A 719 23.58 21.71 -28.34
C ASP A 719 23.74 20.34 -29.06
N GLY A 720 22.65 19.79 -29.59
CA GLY A 720 22.63 18.48 -30.23
C GLY A 720 22.53 17.27 -29.28
N ARG A 721 22.20 17.47 -28.00
CA ARG A 721 21.86 16.41 -27.02
C ARG A 721 20.34 16.22 -26.90
N LEU A 722 19.94 15.23 -26.11
CA LEU A 722 18.53 14.95 -25.78
C LEU A 722 18.17 15.70 -24.50
N HIS A 723 17.18 16.58 -24.58
CA HIS A 723 16.59 17.30 -23.44
C HIS A 723 15.15 16.84 -23.21
N ALA A 724 14.77 16.63 -21.95
CA ALA A 724 13.40 16.35 -21.53
C ALA A 724 12.72 17.64 -21.04
N VAL A 725 11.47 17.87 -21.44
CA VAL A 725 10.67 19.04 -21.07
C VAL A 725 9.31 18.62 -20.53
N ILE A 726 8.91 19.25 -19.44
CA ILE A 726 7.58 19.17 -18.84
C ILE A 726 7.06 20.59 -18.70
N VAL A 727 5.83 20.84 -19.16
CA VAL A 727 5.08 22.07 -18.91
C VAL A 727 3.73 21.66 -18.32
N ARG A 728 3.43 22.11 -17.09
CA ARG A 728 2.07 21.97 -16.51
C ARG A 728 1.51 23.36 -16.27
N ARG A 729 0.41 23.72 -16.95
CA ARG A 729 -0.36 24.93 -16.69
C ARG A 729 -1.46 24.65 -15.67
N GLN A 730 -1.79 25.68 -14.91
CA GLN A 730 -2.94 25.81 -14.00
C GLN A 730 -3.64 27.15 -14.34
N PRO A 731 -4.80 27.49 -13.74
CA PRO A 731 -5.56 28.69 -14.12
C PRO A 731 -4.75 30.00 -14.01
N ASP A 732 -3.89 30.07 -12.99
CA ASP A 732 -3.15 31.23 -12.52
C ASP A 732 -1.63 31.17 -12.79
N SER A 733 -1.12 30.01 -13.22
CA SER A 733 0.31 29.70 -13.18
C SER A 733 0.74 28.68 -14.23
N VAL A 734 2.00 28.75 -14.64
CA VAL A 734 2.67 27.76 -15.50
C VAL A 734 3.94 27.30 -14.82
N SER A 735 4.09 26.00 -14.68
CA SER A 735 5.35 25.36 -14.31
C SER A 735 6.08 24.83 -15.53
N VAL A 736 7.39 25.03 -15.57
CA VAL A 736 8.31 24.49 -16.59
C VAL A 736 9.41 23.71 -15.88
N GLN A 737 9.71 22.52 -16.34
CA GLN A 737 10.88 21.75 -15.91
C GLN A 737 11.63 21.22 -17.12
N ILE A 738 12.96 21.31 -17.06
CA ILE A 738 13.87 20.86 -18.11
C ILE A 738 14.89 19.92 -17.47
N ASP A 739 15.06 18.73 -18.03
CA ASP A 739 15.95 17.68 -17.55
C ASP A 739 15.79 17.40 -16.05
N GLN A 740 16.89 17.45 -15.29
CA GLN A 740 16.89 17.24 -13.84
C GLN A 740 16.87 18.55 -13.03
N GLU A 741 16.81 19.71 -13.69
CA GLU A 741 16.87 21.03 -13.04
C GLU A 741 15.67 21.30 -12.13
N SER A 742 15.77 22.36 -11.32
CA SER A 742 14.66 22.89 -10.53
C SER A 742 13.50 23.30 -11.42
N ARG A 743 12.27 22.98 -11.01
CA ARG A 743 11.04 23.50 -11.59
C ARG A 743 11.05 25.04 -11.51
N GLU A 744 10.76 25.69 -12.62
CA GLU A 744 10.56 27.13 -12.73
C GLU A 744 9.05 27.40 -12.79
N ASP A 745 8.53 28.24 -11.88
CA ASP A 745 7.12 28.61 -11.82
C ASP A 745 6.92 30.07 -12.23
N PHE A 746 5.90 30.32 -13.06
CA PHE A 746 5.56 31.62 -13.64
C PHE A 746 4.09 31.93 -13.41
N ASN A 747 3.77 33.12 -12.89
CA ASN A 747 2.38 33.55 -12.73
C ASN A 747 1.81 34.05 -14.07
N LEU A 748 0.57 33.67 -14.37
CA LEU A 748 -0.18 34.16 -15.52
C LEU A 748 -0.79 35.53 -15.21
N THR A 749 -0.82 36.42 -16.20
CA THR A 749 -1.38 37.79 -16.01
C THR A 749 -2.89 37.86 -16.17
N SER A 750 -3.54 36.75 -16.52
CA SER A 750 -4.97 36.64 -16.75
C SER A 750 -5.42 35.19 -16.58
N GLU A 751 -6.41 34.95 -15.73
CA GLU A 751 -7.14 33.67 -15.70
C GLU A 751 -7.86 33.47 -17.04
N GLY A 752 -7.71 32.30 -17.64
CA GLY A 752 -8.31 31.99 -18.94
C GLY A 752 -8.30 30.49 -19.23
N GLU A 753 -9.46 29.97 -19.64
CA GLU A 753 -9.66 28.56 -19.98
C GLU A 753 -9.31 28.32 -21.47
N PHE A 754 -8.32 27.48 -21.76
CA PHE A 754 -7.87 27.16 -23.12
C PHE A 754 -8.73 26.02 -23.71
N ASN A 755 -10.02 26.31 -23.89
CA ASN A 755 -11.03 25.33 -24.26
C ASN A 755 -11.13 25.14 -25.79
N SER A 756 -11.88 24.12 -26.22
CA SER A 756 -12.17 23.84 -27.63
C SER A 756 -10.93 23.69 -28.51
N PHE A 757 -10.02 22.77 -28.16
CA PHE A 757 -8.85 22.46 -28.99
C PHE A 757 -9.25 22.08 -30.43
N LYS A 758 -8.64 22.74 -31.42
CA LYS A 758 -8.82 22.54 -32.87
C LYS A 758 -7.79 21.54 -33.41
N SER A 759 -6.51 21.86 -33.23
CA SER A 759 -5.42 20.99 -33.67
C SER A 759 -4.12 21.20 -32.88
N LEU A 760 -3.32 20.14 -32.85
CA LEU A 760 -1.97 20.07 -32.28
C LEU A 760 -0.99 19.68 -33.38
N VAL A 761 0.05 20.50 -33.60
CA VAL A 761 1.04 20.35 -34.67
C VAL A 761 2.44 20.16 -34.07
N LEU A 762 3.18 19.17 -34.58
CA LEU A 762 4.61 18.99 -34.34
C LEU A 762 5.39 19.28 -35.63
N GLY A 763 6.49 20.02 -35.51
CA GLY A 763 7.33 20.41 -36.64
C GLY A 763 6.74 21.55 -37.47
N LYS A 764 6.69 21.40 -38.80
CA LYS A 764 6.23 22.46 -39.71
C LYS A 764 4.73 22.72 -39.56
N VAL A 765 4.33 23.98 -39.46
CA VAL A 765 2.91 24.40 -39.54
C VAL A 765 2.57 24.72 -40.99
N LEU A 766 1.51 24.11 -41.52
CA LEU A 766 1.12 24.21 -42.93
C LEU A 766 0.06 25.29 -43.21
N GLU A 767 -0.73 25.65 -42.20
CA GLU A 767 -1.79 26.66 -42.27
C GLU A 767 -1.49 27.79 -41.27
N PRO A 768 -0.71 28.82 -41.66
CA PRO A 768 -0.32 29.90 -40.76
C PRO A 768 -1.35 31.04 -40.63
N ALA A 769 -2.57 30.86 -41.13
CA ALA A 769 -3.59 31.92 -41.19
C ALA A 769 -4.03 32.44 -39.81
N ASP A 770 -3.98 31.58 -38.79
CA ASP A 770 -4.36 31.90 -37.40
C ASP A 770 -3.14 32.28 -36.52
N LEU A 771 -1.95 32.48 -37.10
CA LEU A 771 -0.69 32.70 -36.36
C LEU A 771 -0.28 34.18 -36.26
N ASP A 772 0.28 34.53 -35.10
CA ASP A 772 1.17 35.70 -34.94
C ASP A 772 2.29 35.70 -36.00
N PRO A 773 2.67 36.85 -36.62
CA PRO A 773 3.65 36.88 -37.71
C PRO A 773 5.02 36.27 -37.41
N ASP A 774 5.48 36.35 -36.15
CA ASP A 774 6.76 35.78 -35.71
C ASP A 774 6.65 34.25 -35.59
N LEU A 775 5.53 33.74 -35.04
CA LEU A 775 5.21 32.32 -35.03
C LEU A 775 4.92 31.75 -36.42
N ALA A 776 4.26 32.50 -37.31
CA ALA A 776 4.03 32.12 -38.70
C ALA A 776 5.35 31.87 -39.43
N ARG A 777 6.31 32.79 -39.27
CA ARG A 777 7.67 32.64 -39.81
C ARG A 777 8.35 31.39 -39.25
N LEU A 778 8.35 31.20 -37.93
CA LEU A 778 9.00 30.04 -37.28
C LEU A 778 8.34 28.69 -37.68
N GLY A 779 7.01 28.62 -37.66
CA GLY A 779 6.25 27.44 -38.08
C GLY A 779 6.47 27.08 -39.54
N SER A 780 6.71 28.07 -40.42
CA SER A 780 7.03 27.84 -41.83
C SER A 780 8.42 27.22 -42.05
N LEU A 781 9.39 27.46 -41.16
CA LEU A 781 10.72 26.83 -41.20
C LEU A 781 10.67 25.35 -40.80
N GLY A 782 9.77 25.02 -39.86
CA GLY A 782 9.64 23.67 -39.30
C GLY A 782 10.78 23.29 -38.34
N PHE A 783 10.83 21.99 -38.02
CA PHE A 783 11.76 21.42 -37.05
C PHE A 783 12.71 20.42 -37.70
N SER A 784 14.01 20.58 -37.45
CA SER A 784 15.06 19.63 -37.82
C SER A 784 15.65 19.02 -36.55
N GLY A 785 15.47 17.72 -36.34
CA GLY A 785 15.90 17.07 -35.11
C GLY A 785 15.18 15.77 -34.83
N CYS A 786 15.02 15.45 -33.56
CA CYS A 786 14.27 14.29 -33.08
C CYS A 786 13.33 14.69 -31.94
N LEU A 787 12.13 14.10 -31.88
CA LEU A 787 11.21 14.19 -30.76
C LEU A 787 10.94 12.77 -30.22
N SER A 788 10.96 12.58 -28.91
CA SER A 788 10.52 11.36 -28.21
C SER A 788 9.51 11.68 -27.11
N VAL A 789 8.78 10.64 -26.66
CA VAL A 789 7.87 10.68 -25.49
C VAL A 789 6.76 11.75 -25.57
N VAL A 790 6.42 12.24 -26.77
CA VAL A 790 5.52 13.39 -26.96
C VAL A 790 4.09 13.10 -26.51
N ARG A 791 3.62 13.86 -25.53
CA ARG A 791 2.30 13.81 -24.90
C ARG A 791 1.73 15.21 -24.69
N PHE A 792 0.42 15.35 -24.91
CA PHE A 792 -0.39 16.52 -24.59
C PHE A 792 -1.66 16.01 -23.90
N ASP A 793 -1.82 16.27 -22.61
CA ASP A 793 -2.87 15.76 -21.72
C ASP A 793 -3.05 14.23 -21.77
N SER A 794 -4.04 13.73 -22.49
CA SER A 794 -4.32 12.29 -22.71
C SER A 794 -3.86 11.78 -24.07
N VAL A 795 -3.40 12.67 -24.97
CA VAL A 795 -3.07 12.38 -26.37
C VAL A 795 -1.57 12.21 -26.54
N SER A 796 -1.15 11.16 -27.26
CA SER A 796 0.23 10.94 -27.70
C SER A 796 0.33 11.07 -29.23
N PRO A 797 0.42 12.30 -29.79
CA PRO A 797 0.23 12.54 -31.23
C PRO A 797 1.27 11.83 -32.10
N LEU A 798 2.53 11.83 -31.66
CA LEU A 798 3.63 11.18 -32.39
C LEU A 798 3.44 9.65 -32.48
N LYS A 799 2.81 9.06 -31.46
CA LYS A 799 2.48 7.64 -31.42
C LYS A 799 1.33 7.27 -32.34
N ALA A 800 0.28 8.10 -32.37
CA ALA A 800 -0.81 7.92 -33.32
C ALA A 800 -0.30 8.00 -34.77
N ALA A 801 0.62 8.92 -35.08
CA ALA A 801 1.28 9.02 -36.39
C ALA A 801 2.12 7.78 -36.77
N LEU A 802 2.86 7.19 -35.82
CA LEU A 802 3.82 6.11 -36.11
C LEU A 802 3.28 4.68 -35.98
N LEU A 803 2.21 4.47 -35.20
CA LEU A 803 1.67 3.14 -34.86
C LEU A 803 0.22 2.91 -35.29
N LEU A 804 -0.54 3.96 -35.66
CA LEU A 804 -1.93 3.85 -36.09
C LEU A 804 -2.14 4.41 -37.52
N PRO A 805 -1.43 3.89 -38.54
CA PRO A 805 -1.60 4.35 -39.93
C PRO A 805 -3.05 4.10 -40.38
N GLY A 806 -3.73 5.16 -40.82
CA GLY A 806 -5.16 5.15 -41.17
C GLY A 806 -6.10 5.73 -40.10
N ASN A 807 -5.58 6.19 -38.94
CA ASN A 807 -6.37 6.97 -37.99
C ASN A 807 -6.73 8.35 -38.60
N SER A 808 -8.02 8.60 -38.82
CA SER A 808 -8.53 9.83 -39.43
C SER A 808 -8.22 11.12 -38.64
N ARG A 809 -7.82 11.02 -37.37
CA ARG A 809 -7.43 12.17 -36.53
C ARG A 809 -5.98 12.63 -36.74
N VAL A 810 -5.16 11.95 -37.56
CA VAL A 810 -3.75 12.29 -37.74
C VAL A 810 -3.36 12.45 -39.21
N LEU A 811 -2.89 13.64 -39.55
CA LEU A 811 -2.30 13.96 -40.85
C LEU A 811 -0.78 14.11 -40.70
N VAL A 812 -0.03 13.28 -41.43
CA VAL A 812 1.43 13.39 -41.55
C VAL A 812 1.76 13.93 -42.94
N SER A 813 2.61 14.95 -43.00
CA SER A 813 3.13 15.51 -44.24
C SER A 813 4.66 15.57 -44.19
N GLY A 814 5.31 15.33 -45.32
CA GLY A 814 6.76 15.17 -45.39
C GLY A 814 7.27 13.85 -44.74
N PRO A 815 8.59 13.64 -44.71
CA PRO A 815 9.19 12.39 -44.25
C PRO A 815 9.25 12.34 -42.72
N LEU A 816 8.47 11.43 -42.11
CA LEU A 816 8.56 11.08 -40.69
C LEU A 816 9.14 9.67 -40.56
N LEU A 817 10.27 9.52 -39.86
CA LEU A 817 10.95 8.22 -39.66
C LEU A 817 11.16 7.95 -38.17
N ARG A 818 10.87 6.72 -37.73
CA ARG A 818 11.16 6.27 -36.35
C ARG A 818 12.63 6.44 -36.02
N SER A 819 12.93 6.72 -34.76
CA SER A 819 14.28 6.95 -34.24
C SER A 819 14.43 6.30 -32.86
N THR A 820 15.60 6.46 -32.25
CA THR A 820 15.84 6.34 -30.79
C THR A 820 16.23 7.67 -30.16
N CYS A 821 16.24 8.75 -30.96
CA CYS A 821 16.89 10.04 -30.69
C CYS A 821 18.37 9.98 -30.26
N GLY A 822 19.00 8.79 -30.28
CA GLY A 822 20.32 8.56 -29.69
C GLY A 822 20.30 8.48 -28.16
N SER A 823 19.17 8.08 -27.57
CA SER A 823 19.18 7.45 -26.25
C SER A 823 20.11 6.23 -26.30
N ALA A 824 20.98 6.07 -25.30
CA ALA A 824 21.88 4.94 -25.21
C ALA A 824 21.14 3.77 -24.55
N ASP A 825 20.85 2.72 -25.32
CA ASP A 825 20.27 1.49 -24.80
C ASP A 825 21.10 0.99 -23.60
N SER A 826 20.44 0.75 -22.46
CA SER A 826 21.03 0.18 -21.25
C SER A 826 21.27 -1.34 -21.38
N THR A 827 21.75 -1.77 -22.55
CA THR A 827 22.30 -3.10 -22.78
C THR A 827 23.70 -3.19 -22.17
N ASN A 828 23.88 -4.09 -21.19
CA ASN A 828 25.17 -4.33 -20.56
C ASN A 828 26.25 -4.69 -21.60
N PRO A 829 27.41 -4.01 -21.63
CA PRO A 829 28.49 -4.31 -22.56
C PRO A 829 29.26 -5.57 -22.12
N SER A 830 28.69 -6.76 -22.38
CA SER A 830 29.26 -8.04 -21.94
C SER A 830 28.92 -9.21 -22.87
N ALA A 831 28.99 -9.00 -24.18
CA ALA A 831 28.81 -10.04 -25.21
C ALA A 831 29.57 -9.76 -26.52
N ALA A 832 30.78 -9.19 -26.43
CA ALA A 832 31.51 -8.67 -27.60
C ALA A 832 32.97 -9.16 -27.71
N GLN A 833 33.22 -10.47 -27.58
CA GLN A 833 34.37 -11.14 -28.20
C GLN A 833 34.25 -12.67 -28.08
N ASN A 834 34.19 -13.36 -29.22
CA ASN A 834 34.99 -14.56 -29.57
C ASN A 834 34.36 -15.31 -30.76
N THR A 835 34.83 -15.01 -31.96
CA THR A 835 34.67 -15.89 -33.14
C THR A 835 35.85 -15.60 -34.06
N PRO A 836 36.79 -16.56 -34.26
CA PRO A 836 37.99 -16.30 -35.05
C PRO A 836 37.69 -16.30 -36.56
N HIS A 837 38.59 -15.62 -37.28
CA HIS A 837 38.61 -15.43 -38.73
C HIS A 837 38.23 -16.64 -39.59
N LEU A 838 37.53 -16.35 -40.70
CA LEU A 838 38.07 -16.70 -42.02
C LEU A 838 37.74 -15.60 -43.05
N SER A 839 38.70 -15.27 -43.91
CA SER A 839 38.51 -14.52 -45.15
C SER A 839 38.00 -15.48 -46.27
N ASP A 840 37.54 -15.06 -47.45
CA ASP A 840 37.99 -13.94 -48.28
C ASP A 840 37.00 -13.57 -49.42
N GLN A 841 37.34 -12.52 -50.19
CA GLN A 841 36.94 -12.23 -51.59
C GLN A 841 35.47 -11.91 -51.98
N SER A 842 35.24 -10.61 -52.20
CA SER A 842 34.89 -9.99 -53.52
C SER A 842 33.80 -10.62 -54.41
N GLY A 843 32.70 -9.88 -54.61
CA GLY A 843 31.73 -10.05 -55.69
C GLY A 843 30.86 -8.79 -55.86
N SER A 844 30.52 -8.40 -57.10
CA SER A 844 29.88 -7.11 -57.41
C SER A 844 28.59 -7.24 -58.23
N LEU A 845 27.84 -6.14 -58.30
CA LEU A 845 26.55 -5.92 -58.98
C LEU A 845 25.36 -6.70 -58.40
N GLY A 846 24.18 -6.09 -58.48
CA GLY A 846 22.96 -6.66 -57.90
C GLY A 846 21.68 -6.25 -58.63
N SER A 847 20.62 -6.99 -58.33
CA SER A 847 19.22 -6.65 -58.57
C SER A 847 18.38 -7.44 -57.56
N GLY A 848 17.33 -6.84 -57.00
CA GLY A 848 16.69 -7.39 -55.80
C GLY A 848 15.21 -7.09 -55.67
N GLN A 849 14.37 -7.93 -56.27
CA GLN A 849 13.00 -8.21 -55.82
C GLN A 849 12.72 -9.72 -55.92
N PRO A 850 11.75 -10.26 -55.16
CA PRO A 850 11.95 -11.53 -54.47
C PRO A 850 11.44 -12.77 -55.22
N LEU A 851 12.03 -13.92 -54.89
CA LEU A 851 11.45 -15.24 -55.18
C LEU A 851 11.14 -15.99 -53.88
N VAL A 852 10.10 -16.83 -53.93
CA VAL A 852 9.58 -17.58 -52.78
C VAL A 852 10.12 -19.01 -52.75
N ASN A 853 10.58 -19.46 -51.58
CA ASN A 853 10.45 -20.84 -51.10
C ASN A 853 10.49 -20.78 -49.55
N ALA A 854 9.50 -21.18 -48.77
CA ALA A 854 8.74 -22.44 -48.76
C ALA A 854 9.56 -23.64 -48.24
N MET A 855 9.63 -23.78 -46.92
CA MET A 855 9.88 -25.05 -46.24
C MET A 855 8.61 -25.49 -45.50
N LYS A 856 8.38 -26.81 -45.40
CA LYS A 856 7.07 -27.41 -45.15
C LYS A 856 7.21 -28.58 -44.16
N THR A 857 6.50 -28.53 -43.04
CA THR A 857 6.45 -29.63 -42.05
C THR A 857 5.05 -29.77 -41.43
N ASP A 858 4.30 -30.77 -41.90
CA ASP A 858 3.39 -31.65 -41.14
C ASP A 858 2.32 -31.05 -40.21
N SER A 859 1.47 -30.17 -40.74
CA SER A 859 0.21 -29.77 -40.07
C SER A 859 -0.91 -30.83 -40.16
N ALA A 860 -0.77 -31.88 -41.00
CA ALA A 860 -1.84 -32.83 -41.31
C ALA A 860 -2.20 -33.79 -40.17
N LEU A 861 -1.19 -34.33 -39.46
CA LEU A 861 -1.38 -35.29 -38.37
C LEU A 861 -2.17 -34.68 -37.19
N ILE A 862 -1.85 -33.44 -36.83
CA ILE A 862 -2.49 -32.73 -35.71
C ILE A 862 -3.99 -32.49 -36.00
N GLY A 863 -4.33 -32.08 -37.22
CA GLY A 863 -5.72 -31.91 -37.64
C GLY A 863 -6.53 -33.20 -37.58
N GLY A 864 -5.95 -34.33 -38.00
CA GLY A 864 -6.58 -35.64 -37.94
C GLY A 864 -6.90 -36.09 -36.52
N VAL A 865 -5.94 -35.95 -35.59
CA VAL A 865 -6.14 -36.31 -34.16
C VAL A 865 -7.24 -35.46 -33.53
N ILE A 866 -7.25 -34.15 -33.77
CA ILE A 866 -8.28 -33.25 -33.23
C ILE A 866 -9.67 -33.62 -33.77
N ALA A 867 -9.80 -33.92 -35.07
CA ALA A 867 -11.06 -34.35 -35.67
C ALA A 867 -11.61 -35.64 -35.05
N VAL A 868 -10.75 -36.64 -34.79
CA VAL A 868 -11.14 -37.90 -34.13
C VAL A 868 -11.62 -37.65 -32.69
N VAL A 869 -10.91 -36.82 -31.92
CA VAL A 869 -11.31 -36.49 -30.53
C VAL A 869 -12.67 -35.78 -30.50
N ILE A 870 -12.91 -34.83 -31.40
CA ILE A 870 -14.21 -34.14 -31.53
C ILE A 870 -15.31 -35.14 -31.91
N PHE A 871 -15.06 -36.05 -32.87
CA PHE A 871 -16.04 -37.04 -33.29
C PHE A 871 -16.42 -38.02 -32.17
N VAL A 872 -15.45 -38.45 -31.35
CA VAL A 872 -15.70 -39.28 -30.16
C VAL A 872 -16.53 -38.52 -29.13
N LEU A 873 -16.20 -37.26 -28.82
CA LEU A 873 -16.97 -36.45 -27.86
C LEU A 873 -18.42 -36.23 -28.32
N VAL A 874 -18.64 -35.89 -29.58
CA VAL A 874 -19.99 -35.74 -30.16
C VAL A 874 -20.75 -37.07 -30.13
N SER A 875 -20.08 -38.20 -30.41
CA SER A 875 -20.69 -39.53 -30.33
C SER A 875 -21.12 -39.90 -28.91
N VAL A 876 -20.28 -39.63 -27.90
CA VAL A 876 -20.61 -39.85 -26.48
C VAL A 876 -21.78 -38.97 -26.04
N LEU A 877 -21.81 -37.70 -26.44
CA LEU A 877 -22.93 -36.79 -26.16
C LEU A 877 -24.24 -37.26 -26.84
N ALA A 878 -24.19 -37.74 -28.08
CA ALA A 878 -25.35 -38.27 -28.79
C ALA A 878 -25.89 -39.57 -28.15
N ILE A 879 -25.00 -40.45 -27.68
CA ILE A 879 -25.37 -41.66 -26.92
C ILE A 879 -25.98 -41.28 -25.57
N GLY A 880 -25.37 -40.34 -24.83
CA GLY A 880 -25.90 -39.82 -23.57
C GLY A 880 -27.29 -39.18 -23.73
N ALA A 881 -27.49 -38.36 -24.76
CA ALA A 881 -28.78 -37.78 -25.10
C ALA A 881 -29.84 -38.86 -25.41
N ARG A 882 -29.51 -39.88 -26.22
CA ARG A 882 -30.40 -41.02 -26.50
C ARG A 882 -30.73 -41.83 -25.24
N PHE A 883 -29.77 -42.01 -24.33
CA PHE A 883 -29.97 -42.72 -23.06
C PHE A 883 -30.93 -41.95 -22.13
N LEU A 884 -30.72 -40.64 -21.98
CA LEU A 884 -31.60 -39.75 -21.21
C LEU A 884 -33.01 -39.69 -21.81
N TYR A 885 -33.14 -39.67 -23.15
CA TYR A 885 -34.45 -39.66 -23.82
C TYR A 885 -35.21 -40.97 -23.59
N ARG A 886 -34.56 -42.14 -23.74
CA ARG A 886 -35.15 -43.45 -23.41
C ARG A 886 -35.56 -43.56 -21.94
N ARG A 887 -34.81 -42.94 -21.03
CA ARG A 887 -35.14 -42.92 -19.59
C ARG A 887 -36.32 -42.00 -19.25
N LYS A 888 -36.73 -41.11 -20.16
CA LYS A 888 -37.89 -40.23 -19.99
C LYS A 888 -39.22 -40.92 -20.33
N GLU A 889 -39.23 -41.89 -21.24
CA GLU A 889 -40.41 -42.70 -21.54
C GLU A 889 -40.79 -43.66 -20.40
N THR A 890 -39.80 -44.23 -19.70
CA THR A 890 -40.04 -45.13 -18.56
C THR A 890 -40.63 -44.46 -17.32
N TYR A 891 -40.56 -43.13 -17.21
CA TYR A 891 -41.28 -42.38 -16.16
C TYR A 891 -42.73 -42.07 -16.57
N ARG A 892 -42.97 -41.61 -17.81
CA ARG A 892 -44.32 -41.19 -18.24
C ARG A 892 -45.35 -42.33 -18.27
N ASN A 893 -44.92 -43.59 -18.37
CA ASN A 893 -45.80 -44.76 -18.30
C ASN A 893 -46.19 -45.19 -16.86
N ARG A 894 -45.75 -44.49 -15.80
CA ARG A 894 -46.12 -44.81 -14.41
C ARG A 894 -47.28 -44.00 -13.83
N GLU A 895 -47.65 -42.88 -14.45
CA GLU A 895 -48.75 -42.01 -13.98
C GLU A 895 -50.09 -42.28 -14.72
N ALA A 896 -50.10 -43.23 -15.67
CA ALA A 896 -51.24 -43.51 -16.56
C ALA A 896 -52.05 -44.78 -16.20
N LYS A 897 -51.88 -45.35 -14.99
CA LYS A 897 -52.71 -46.45 -14.47
C LYS A 897 -52.91 -46.32 -12.96
N GLY A 898 -54.10 -45.91 -12.53
CA GLY A 898 -54.42 -45.74 -11.11
C GLY A 898 -55.71 -44.98 -10.81
N VAL A 899 -56.78 -45.21 -11.58
CA VAL A 899 -58.11 -44.62 -11.30
C VAL A 899 -59.18 -45.70 -11.47
N GLU A 900 -59.83 -46.08 -10.36
CA GLU A 900 -61.27 -46.34 -10.25
C GLU A 900 -61.68 -46.53 -8.78
N ARG A 901 -62.77 -45.84 -8.37
CA ARG A 901 -63.98 -46.30 -7.62
C ARG A 901 -63.81 -47.23 -6.39
N GLU A 902 -64.62 -47.17 -5.32
CA GLU A 902 -65.76 -46.33 -4.85
C GLU A 902 -65.84 -46.54 -3.29
N ASP A 903 -66.71 -45.97 -2.44
CA ASP A 903 -67.96 -45.19 -2.54
C ASP A 903 -68.11 -44.24 -1.31
N SER A 904 -69.25 -43.56 -1.23
CA SER A 904 -69.87 -42.70 -0.20
C SER A 904 -69.86 -43.20 1.27
N GLN A 905 -69.81 -42.26 2.24
CA GLN A 905 -70.91 -41.95 3.19
C GLN A 905 -70.58 -40.85 4.23
N ASP A 906 -71.61 -40.32 4.89
CA ASP A 906 -71.62 -39.12 5.75
C ASP A 906 -71.04 -39.30 7.17
N PHE A 907 -70.74 -38.18 7.88
CA PHE A 907 -71.58 -37.70 9.01
C PHE A 907 -71.07 -36.36 9.63
N HIS A 908 -72.01 -35.51 10.09
CA HIS A 908 -71.77 -34.39 11.02
C HIS A 908 -71.62 -34.91 12.48
N TYR A 909 -71.00 -34.22 13.46
CA TYR A 909 -71.48 -32.97 14.09
C TYR A 909 -70.47 -32.33 15.09
N SER A 910 -70.79 -31.13 15.56
CA SER A 910 -70.03 -30.24 16.48
C SER A 910 -70.10 -30.62 17.97
N ASN A 911 -69.08 -30.27 18.80
CA ASN A 911 -69.25 -29.29 19.91
C ASN A 911 -68.03 -28.96 20.82
N GLN A 912 -68.13 -27.77 21.41
CA GLN A 912 -67.37 -27.12 22.51
C GLN A 912 -68.01 -27.44 23.91
N PRO A 913 -67.65 -26.80 25.06
CA PRO A 913 -66.33 -26.44 25.66
C PRO A 913 -66.23 -26.64 27.22
N GLY A 914 -65.04 -26.40 27.81
CA GLY A 914 -64.91 -25.37 28.89
C GLY A 914 -64.63 -25.75 30.37
N SER A 915 -64.45 -24.67 31.17
CA SER A 915 -64.26 -24.56 32.66
C SER A 915 -62.86 -24.83 33.26
N GLN A 916 -62.09 -23.83 33.73
CA GLN A 916 -62.13 -23.06 35.02
C GLN A 916 -61.13 -23.62 36.08
N ARG A 917 -60.52 -22.87 37.03
CA ARG A 917 -60.67 -21.47 37.55
C ARG A 917 -59.38 -21.01 38.31
N ALA A 918 -59.14 -19.69 38.44
CA ALA A 918 -58.46 -18.90 39.53
C ALA A 918 -57.20 -19.44 40.30
N SER A 919 -56.24 -18.67 40.84
CA SER A 919 -55.78 -17.24 40.82
C SER A 919 -54.37 -17.22 41.52
N SER A 920 -53.71 -16.15 42.01
CA SER A 920 -53.94 -14.69 42.20
C SER A 920 -52.60 -13.94 42.47
N GLU A 921 -52.64 -12.60 42.40
CA GLU A 921 -51.75 -11.61 43.07
C GLU A 921 -50.27 -11.38 42.65
N SER A 922 -49.80 -10.19 43.04
CA SER A 922 -48.53 -9.48 42.76
C SER A 922 -47.98 -8.94 44.13
N PRO A 923 -46.90 -8.10 44.32
CA PRO A 923 -46.32 -7.11 43.40
C PRO A 923 -44.78 -6.78 43.47
N LYS A 924 -44.34 -6.02 42.44
CA LYS A 924 -43.50 -4.79 42.42
C LYS A 924 -42.48 -4.40 43.53
N GLN A 925 -41.39 -3.75 43.05
CA GLN A 925 -40.70 -2.53 43.58
C GLN A 925 -39.77 -2.65 44.82
N PHE A 926 -38.77 -1.79 45.08
CA PHE A 926 -38.23 -0.57 44.39
C PHE A 926 -36.80 -0.21 44.90
N PHE A 927 -36.01 0.54 44.10
CA PHE A 927 -34.79 1.31 44.47
C PHE A 927 -33.58 0.53 45.08
N MET A 928 -32.34 1.05 45.05
CA MET A 928 -31.80 2.31 44.46
C MET A 928 -30.93 2.01 43.24
#